data_AF-A0A814URS7-F1
#
_entry.id   AF-A0A814URS7-F1
#
_cell.length_a   1.000
_cell.length_b   1.000
_cell.length_c   1.000
_cell.angle_alpha   90.00
_cell.angle_beta   90.00
_cell.angle_gamma   90.00
#
_symmetry.space_group_name_H-M   'P 1'
#
loop_
_entity.id
_entity.type
_entity.pdbx_description
1 polymer ?
#
loop_
_entity_poly.entity_id
_entity_poly.type
_entity_poly.pdbx_seq_one_letter_code
_entity_poly.pdbx_strand_id
1 'polypeptide(L)'
;MSTNPGDWSQLLVNKVVFITGAAGHIAKSIAKTCYIHGARLVLGDLDPIKVNKVKEEIITNENNTDDRIFVVKLDATNETTIQQAVQATLEKWNTIHVLLNTAAIVTLGNIEEISGEDWSHIFDVNVRGYALTAKHIAPIMKKQNSGSIVNISSTLGLIAIPNSTPYSATKGAIIQLTRNLALDLGSFNIRVNTISPGSIDSPGRTQLAKDNNMTIEEMNKKCMEGSCLKRIGQAQDIANLIVFVISDLCPFMTGANLVVDGARSSDESTLYTCFESLSSELLYEILEYIDVYDIHKSFSNLNNRLQNLITSSSLLLRIKLELESKSLPEYLCQHVIIPNSHRIRSLHLTNQLSVDTFFNHCTIDSTFHRLESIILNGIEAEKLPTTLFDLKSLPRLFSLTIFIKDNYYHDRGDIYPFIFSLPTLIYNRLYSSCHTLQINIPHVINQQFSTIEHLVINHCCTLNELNSLLQHTPQLRHLSCDQMFKSDEEFKEDLSMKLPHLKYIYFQDFDASFDEFEEFIKAISSQLQIFSISILRKKTYLDGDRWERLIKEYMPQLKKFYFHFDQYFDGNNEQINLSDSTNEFINQFSSPFWIERKLFREIQVYSRVSTFSIHSYRKKWIDRHEHMNNDTYSKQSLIEDNCISNQEKTDHRMIQLTIGNNEYTTLDRPYIERLKSVVKAIQFTHLDIDNDGMSIKMLLDILSSLPNIKSLKLSSLPRFPLESLSIEDVKNRLPVSAINKITKVKLGQVTEKQQIQFFINLCPHIEYLGVDCMSDTDVPFLMKIIMNRRTHIPNLCYLCFINPIADDNMVRTLAKIIDSEIVIDNYTIQRSGKKISVHWTL
;
A
#
# COMPACT_ATOMS: atom_id res chain seq x y z
N MET A 1 -46.21 -18.84 -6.80
CA MET A 1 -47.58 -18.41 -7.15
C MET A 1 -47.49 -17.08 -7.86
N SER A 2 -48.31 -16.90 -8.88
CA SER A 2 -48.39 -15.78 -9.83
C SER A 2 -48.26 -14.39 -9.19
N THR A 3 -47.24 -13.63 -9.59
CA THR A 3 -47.37 -12.18 -9.74
C THR A 3 -46.99 -11.84 -11.17
N ASN A 4 -47.96 -11.42 -11.97
CA ASN A 4 -47.67 -10.70 -13.20
C ASN A 4 -46.67 -9.58 -12.88
N PRO A 5 -45.56 -9.45 -13.62
CA PRO A 5 -44.63 -8.34 -13.44
C PRO A 5 -45.34 -7.05 -13.88
N GLY A 6 -46.05 -6.40 -12.95
CA GLY A 6 -46.84 -5.21 -13.23
C GLY A 6 -47.84 -4.80 -12.15
N ASP A 7 -48.34 -5.72 -11.32
CA ASP A 7 -49.30 -5.37 -10.26
C ASP A 7 -48.64 -5.23 -8.88
N TRP A 8 -48.18 -4.01 -8.59
CA TRP A 8 -47.57 -3.62 -7.31
C TRP A 8 -48.59 -3.37 -6.20
N SER A 9 -49.89 -3.51 -6.48
CA SER A 9 -50.94 -3.18 -5.51
C SER A 9 -51.14 -4.26 -4.44
N GLN A 10 -50.69 -5.51 -4.66
CA GLN A 10 -50.99 -6.66 -3.80
C GLN A 10 -49.76 -7.52 -3.42
N LEU A 11 -48.76 -6.90 -2.80
CA LEU A 11 -47.46 -7.54 -2.50
C LEU A 11 -47.47 -8.55 -1.33
N LEU A 12 -48.52 -8.59 -0.51
CA LEU A 12 -48.56 -9.34 0.75
C LEU A 12 -49.76 -10.30 0.84
N VAL A 13 -50.36 -10.64 -0.29
CA VAL A 13 -51.49 -11.58 -0.35
C VAL A 13 -51.12 -12.89 0.33
N ASN A 14 -52.02 -13.36 1.20
CA ASN A 14 -51.88 -14.57 2.02
C ASN A 14 -50.73 -14.57 3.05
N LYS A 15 -49.97 -13.47 3.20
CA LYS A 15 -48.97 -13.34 4.26
C LYS A 15 -49.68 -12.98 5.58
N VAL A 16 -49.26 -13.62 6.66
CA VAL A 16 -49.71 -13.34 8.03
C VAL A 16 -48.64 -12.51 8.71
N VAL A 17 -48.97 -11.26 9.02
CA VAL A 17 -48.07 -10.25 9.58
C VAL A 17 -48.44 -10.04 11.05
N PHE A 18 -47.53 -10.46 11.94
CA PHE A 18 -47.67 -10.31 13.38
C PHE A 18 -47.00 -9.02 13.83
N ILE A 19 -47.76 -8.07 14.36
CA ILE A 19 -47.28 -6.73 14.74
C ILE A 19 -47.39 -6.57 16.26
N THR A 20 -46.26 -6.39 16.95
CA THR A 20 -46.24 -6.02 18.37
C THR A 20 -46.32 -4.51 18.54
N GLY A 21 -46.99 -4.01 19.57
CA GLY A 21 -47.16 -2.56 19.79
C GLY A 21 -48.06 -1.91 18.75
N ALA A 22 -49.05 -2.66 18.26
CA ALA A 22 -49.87 -2.28 17.10
C ALA A 22 -50.69 -1.00 17.29
N ALA A 23 -50.88 -0.52 18.53
CA ALA A 23 -51.53 0.77 18.79
C ALA A 23 -50.62 1.98 18.51
N GLY A 24 -49.30 1.77 18.36
CA GLY A 24 -48.30 2.82 18.15
C GLY A 24 -48.46 3.53 16.80
N HIS A 25 -48.09 4.82 16.75
CA HIS A 25 -48.33 5.67 15.57
C HIS A 25 -47.74 5.11 14.26
N ILE A 26 -46.48 4.68 14.27
CA ILE A 26 -45.83 4.06 13.11
C ILE A 26 -46.47 2.70 12.79
N ALA A 27 -46.75 1.89 13.82
CA ALA A 27 -47.35 0.57 13.69
C ALA A 27 -48.74 0.61 13.01
N LYS A 28 -49.56 1.62 13.31
CA LYS A 28 -50.86 1.85 12.66
C LYS A 28 -50.72 2.04 11.15
N SER A 29 -49.79 2.88 10.72
CA SER A 29 -49.54 3.12 9.28
C SER A 29 -48.99 1.89 8.59
N ILE A 30 -48.09 1.15 9.25
CA ILE A 30 -47.61 -0.15 8.78
C ILE A 30 -48.77 -1.14 8.62
N ALA A 31 -49.61 -1.29 9.63
CA ALA A 31 -50.76 -2.19 9.60
C ALA A 31 -51.71 -1.84 8.45
N LYS A 32 -52.11 -0.57 8.33
CA LYS A 32 -52.96 -0.11 7.23
C LYS A 32 -52.36 -0.41 5.86
N THR A 33 -51.07 -0.13 5.67
CA THR A 33 -50.38 -0.35 4.39
C THR A 33 -50.26 -1.84 4.09
N CYS A 34 -49.93 -2.68 5.07
CA CYS A 34 -49.90 -4.14 4.90
C CYS A 34 -51.28 -4.72 4.53
N TYR A 35 -52.35 -4.21 5.16
CA TYR A 35 -53.73 -4.62 4.85
C TYR A 35 -54.13 -4.27 3.41
N ILE A 36 -53.78 -3.06 2.95
CA ILE A 36 -54.00 -2.60 1.58
C ILE A 36 -53.29 -3.54 0.59
N HIS A 37 -52.08 -3.99 0.90
CA HIS A 37 -51.33 -4.96 0.09
C HIS A 37 -51.78 -6.42 0.26
N GLY A 38 -52.90 -6.69 0.92
CA GLY A 38 -53.53 -8.01 0.98
C GLY A 38 -53.14 -8.89 2.18
N ALA A 39 -52.39 -8.37 3.15
CA ALA A 39 -51.97 -9.14 4.31
C ALA A 39 -53.13 -9.49 5.26
N ARG A 40 -52.96 -10.59 5.99
CA ARG A 40 -53.67 -10.89 7.25
C ARG A 40 -52.84 -10.34 8.40
N LEU A 41 -53.46 -9.63 9.34
CA LEU A 41 -52.78 -8.91 10.40
C LEU A 41 -53.12 -9.51 11.76
N VAL A 42 -52.10 -9.82 12.55
CA VAL A 42 -52.23 -9.95 14.00
C VAL A 42 -51.77 -8.65 14.63
N LEU A 43 -52.68 -7.95 15.30
CA LEU A 43 -52.40 -6.70 15.98
C LEU A 43 -52.30 -6.98 17.49
N GLY A 44 -51.07 -7.03 17.99
CA GLY A 44 -50.76 -7.28 19.41
C GLY A 44 -50.39 -6.01 20.15
N ASP A 45 -51.02 -5.75 21.29
CA ASP A 45 -50.66 -4.64 22.18
C ASP A 45 -51.14 -4.91 23.62
N LEU A 46 -50.62 -4.14 24.58
CA LEU A 46 -51.03 -4.20 25.97
C LEU A 46 -52.46 -3.67 26.15
N ASP A 47 -52.85 -2.69 25.33
CA ASP A 47 -54.15 -2.01 25.37
C ASP A 47 -55.08 -2.48 24.23
N PRO A 48 -55.96 -3.47 24.49
CA PRO A 48 -56.85 -4.00 23.47
C PRO A 48 -57.87 -2.97 22.97
N ILE A 49 -58.20 -1.95 23.77
CA ILE A 49 -59.16 -0.91 23.35
C ILE A 49 -58.53 -0.06 22.25
N LYS A 50 -57.27 0.37 22.43
CA LYS A 50 -56.57 1.15 21.41
C LYS A 50 -56.38 0.36 20.11
N VAL A 51 -56.06 -0.93 20.19
CA VAL A 51 -55.88 -1.76 18.98
C VAL A 51 -57.19 -2.01 18.25
N ASN A 52 -58.31 -2.18 18.96
CA ASN A 52 -59.61 -2.30 18.31
C ASN A 52 -59.96 -1.03 17.51
N LYS A 53 -59.62 0.16 18.01
CA LYS A 53 -59.75 1.40 17.22
C LYS A 53 -58.88 1.39 15.95
N VAL A 54 -57.67 0.83 16.01
CA VAL A 54 -56.81 0.67 14.81
C VAL A 54 -57.48 -0.26 13.80
N LYS A 55 -58.06 -1.37 14.26
CA LYS A 55 -58.82 -2.27 13.40
C LYS A 55 -59.99 -1.54 12.72
N GLU A 56 -60.77 -0.76 13.47
CA GLU A 56 -61.86 0.06 12.94
C GLU A 56 -61.37 1.11 11.93
N GLU A 57 -60.24 1.78 12.20
CA GLU A 57 -59.61 2.76 11.29
C GLU A 57 -59.13 2.14 9.96
N ILE A 58 -58.76 0.86 9.96
CA ILE A 58 -58.27 0.14 8.76
C ILE A 58 -59.42 -0.37 7.91
N ILE A 59 -60.51 -0.82 8.53
CA ILE A 59 -61.69 -1.36 7.84
C ILE A 59 -62.59 -0.17 7.45
N THR A 60 -62.22 0.55 6.38
CA THR A 60 -62.92 1.79 5.97
C THR A 60 -64.15 1.58 5.07
N ASN A 61 -64.55 0.34 4.76
CA ASN A 61 -65.69 0.07 3.87
C ASN A 61 -66.83 -0.66 4.60
N GLU A 62 -68.06 -0.37 4.18
CA GLU A 62 -69.36 -0.73 4.78
C GLU A 62 -69.63 -2.23 5.02
N ASN A 63 -68.72 -3.13 4.61
CA ASN A 63 -68.77 -4.55 4.93
C ASN A 63 -67.82 -4.86 6.09
N ASN A 64 -68.36 -4.79 7.31
CA ASN A 64 -67.74 -5.11 8.60
C ASN A 64 -67.32 -6.61 8.75
N THR A 65 -67.10 -7.32 7.65
CA THR A 65 -66.92 -8.77 7.58
C THR A 65 -65.52 -9.22 7.18
N ASP A 66 -64.56 -8.31 7.00
CA ASP A 66 -63.18 -8.68 6.68
C ASP A 66 -62.46 -9.30 7.89
N ASP A 67 -62.28 -10.62 7.85
CA ASP A 67 -61.73 -11.45 8.93
C ASP A 67 -60.18 -11.45 8.97
N ARG A 68 -59.54 -10.67 8.10
CA ARG A 68 -58.08 -10.59 7.98
C ARG A 68 -57.39 -9.89 9.15
N ILE A 69 -58.12 -9.20 10.04
CA ILE A 69 -57.53 -8.52 11.22
C ILE A 69 -57.91 -9.25 12.50
N PHE A 70 -56.89 -9.77 13.20
CA PHE A 70 -57.00 -10.43 14.48
C PHE A 70 -56.32 -9.59 15.57
N VAL A 71 -57.05 -9.27 16.63
CA VAL A 71 -56.55 -8.46 17.75
C VAL A 71 -56.22 -9.38 18.92
N VAL A 72 -55.03 -9.24 19.49
CA VAL A 72 -54.56 -10.03 20.63
C VAL A 72 -54.01 -9.12 21.71
N LYS A 73 -54.25 -9.47 22.98
CA LYS A 73 -53.56 -8.82 24.09
C LYS A 73 -52.14 -9.36 24.16
N LEU A 74 -51.15 -8.47 24.13
CA LEU A 74 -49.73 -8.83 24.16
C LEU A 74 -48.96 -7.80 24.99
N ASP A 75 -48.37 -8.26 26.09
CA ASP A 75 -47.40 -7.50 26.86
C ASP A 75 -46.00 -7.97 26.47
N ALA A 76 -45.21 -7.10 25.85
CA ALA A 76 -43.87 -7.43 25.37
C ALA A 76 -42.90 -7.83 26.49
N THR A 77 -43.18 -7.45 27.75
CA THR A 77 -42.34 -7.81 28.91
C THR A 77 -42.70 -9.18 29.50
N ASN A 78 -43.89 -9.70 29.16
CA ASN A 78 -44.45 -10.93 29.71
C ASN A 78 -44.49 -12.06 28.67
N GLU A 79 -43.53 -12.98 28.80
CA GLU A 79 -43.34 -14.11 27.89
C GLU A 79 -44.60 -15.00 27.75
N THR A 80 -45.36 -15.18 28.82
CA THR A 80 -46.59 -15.99 28.79
C THR A 80 -47.64 -15.37 27.87
N THR A 81 -47.79 -14.04 27.89
CA THR A 81 -48.75 -13.37 27.00
C THR A 81 -48.31 -13.44 25.53
N ILE A 82 -47.01 -13.37 25.26
CA ILE A 82 -46.43 -13.57 23.92
C ILE A 82 -46.77 -14.98 23.42
N GLN A 83 -46.53 -16.01 24.25
CA GLN A 83 -46.86 -17.40 23.91
C GLN A 83 -48.34 -17.58 23.60
N GLN A 84 -49.22 -17.02 24.43
CA GLN A 84 -50.68 -17.08 24.22
C GLN A 84 -51.11 -16.40 22.92
N ALA A 85 -50.55 -15.22 22.61
CA ALA A 85 -50.85 -14.50 21.37
C ALA A 85 -50.37 -15.25 20.11
N VAL A 86 -49.18 -15.86 20.18
CA VAL A 86 -48.64 -16.71 19.10
C VAL A 86 -49.52 -17.97 18.93
N GLN A 87 -49.89 -18.62 20.01
CA GLN A 87 -50.74 -19.80 19.98
C GLN A 87 -52.14 -19.50 19.40
N ALA A 88 -52.78 -18.42 19.84
CA ALA A 88 -54.06 -17.98 19.28
C ALA A 88 -53.97 -17.63 17.78
N THR A 89 -52.83 -17.11 17.34
CA THR A 89 -52.56 -16.86 15.91
C THR A 89 -52.48 -18.16 15.11
N LEU A 90 -51.81 -19.17 15.66
CA LEU A 90 -51.73 -20.49 15.05
C LEU A 90 -53.08 -21.20 15.02
N GLU A 91 -53.90 -21.06 16.05
CA GLU A 91 -55.27 -21.59 16.05
C GLU A 91 -56.13 -20.95 14.95
N LYS A 92 -55.93 -19.65 14.68
CA LYS A 92 -56.69 -18.93 13.66
C LYS A 92 -56.20 -19.20 12.24
N TRP A 93 -54.89 -19.20 12.00
CA TRP A 93 -54.32 -19.22 10.64
C TRP A 93 -53.22 -20.25 10.42
N ASN A 94 -52.77 -20.95 11.46
CA ASN A 94 -51.77 -22.03 11.42
C ASN A 94 -50.41 -21.65 10.80
N THR A 95 -50.12 -20.37 10.65
CA THR A 95 -48.89 -19.86 10.03
C THR A 95 -48.59 -18.44 10.49
N ILE A 96 -47.32 -18.07 10.53
CA ILE A 96 -46.86 -16.70 10.72
C ILE A 96 -45.73 -16.45 9.72
N HIS A 97 -45.93 -15.49 8.81
CA HIS A 97 -44.99 -15.23 7.73
C HIS A 97 -44.05 -14.07 8.04
N VAL A 98 -44.55 -13.07 8.77
CA VAL A 98 -43.81 -11.86 9.12
C VAL A 98 -43.97 -11.55 10.60
N LEU A 99 -42.86 -11.24 11.27
CA LEU A 99 -42.85 -10.61 12.59
C LEU A 99 -42.38 -9.16 12.45
N LEU A 100 -43.23 -8.21 12.82
CA LEU A 100 -42.91 -6.80 12.93
C LEU A 100 -42.85 -6.42 14.40
N ASN A 101 -41.62 -6.32 14.90
CA ASN A 101 -41.37 -5.87 16.25
C ASN A 101 -41.38 -4.34 16.29
N THR A 102 -42.45 -3.77 16.83
CA THR A 102 -42.63 -2.30 16.89
C THR A 102 -42.92 -1.78 18.30
N ALA A 103 -43.26 -2.66 19.25
CA ALA A 103 -43.45 -2.29 20.66
C ALA A 103 -42.20 -1.61 21.21
N ALA A 104 -42.34 -0.39 21.71
CA ALA A 104 -41.25 0.33 22.33
C ALA A 104 -41.79 1.41 23.27
N ILE A 105 -41.03 1.71 24.32
CA ILE A 105 -41.21 2.89 25.15
C ILE A 105 -40.00 3.81 25.01
N VAL A 106 -40.20 5.07 25.40
CA VAL A 106 -39.17 6.11 25.37
C VAL A 106 -38.96 6.58 26.80
N THR A 107 -37.73 6.44 27.28
CA THR A 107 -37.25 7.06 28.52
C THR A 107 -36.18 8.06 28.14
N LEU A 108 -36.39 9.33 28.48
CA LEU A 108 -35.46 10.43 28.23
C LEU A 108 -34.91 10.93 29.57
N GLY A 109 -33.63 11.31 29.60
CA GLY A 109 -32.96 11.87 30.77
C GLY A 109 -31.45 11.69 30.73
N ASN A 110 -30.75 12.42 31.59
CA ASN A 110 -29.31 12.31 31.76
C ASN A 110 -28.95 11.05 32.56
N ILE A 111 -27.73 10.54 32.41
CA ILE A 111 -27.27 9.32 33.08
C ILE A 111 -27.42 9.38 34.62
N GLU A 112 -27.34 10.57 35.20
CA GLU A 112 -27.48 10.80 36.66
C GLU A 112 -28.93 10.80 37.14
N GLU A 113 -29.90 10.95 36.24
CA GLU A 113 -31.33 11.14 36.57
C GLU A 113 -32.17 9.88 36.38
N ILE A 114 -31.68 8.92 35.59
CA ILE A 114 -32.43 7.70 35.24
C ILE A 114 -32.22 6.62 36.32
N SER A 115 -33.32 6.15 36.90
CA SER A 115 -33.30 5.07 37.90
C SER A 115 -32.88 3.71 37.30
N GLY A 116 -32.39 2.80 38.14
CA GLY A 116 -32.09 1.43 37.70
C GLY A 116 -33.34 0.68 37.23
N GLU A 117 -34.49 0.98 37.82
CA GLU A 117 -35.79 0.46 37.43
C GLU A 117 -36.20 0.94 36.04
N ASP A 118 -36.02 2.23 35.72
CA ASP A 118 -36.31 2.78 34.39
C ASP A 118 -35.41 2.17 33.32
N TRP A 119 -34.12 1.98 33.63
CA TRP A 119 -33.16 1.27 32.77
C TRP A 119 -33.59 -0.18 32.50
N SER A 120 -34.02 -0.88 33.54
CA SER A 120 -34.48 -2.27 33.41
C SER A 120 -35.76 -2.33 32.58
N HIS A 121 -36.71 -1.45 32.86
CA HIS A 121 -38.01 -1.43 32.18
C HIS A 121 -37.89 -1.13 30.68
N ILE A 122 -37.08 -0.14 30.28
CA ILE A 122 -36.89 0.18 28.86
C ILE A 122 -36.18 -0.94 28.09
N PHE A 123 -35.18 -1.61 28.69
CA PHE A 123 -34.55 -2.78 28.07
C PHE A 123 -35.49 -3.97 28.00
N ASP A 124 -36.31 -4.19 29.03
CA ASP A 124 -37.30 -5.25 29.05
C ASP A 124 -38.32 -5.11 27.91
N VAL A 125 -38.81 -3.90 27.66
CA VAL A 125 -39.75 -3.64 26.57
C VAL A 125 -39.03 -3.65 25.21
N ASN A 126 -38.01 -2.79 25.03
CA ASN A 126 -37.46 -2.48 23.71
C ASN A 126 -36.53 -3.58 23.16
N VAL A 127 -35.85 -4.33 24.04
CA VAL A 127 -34.82 -5.30 23.63
C VAL A 127 -35.27 -6.72 23.95
N ARG A 128 -35.55 -7.01 25.23
CA ARG A 128 -35.96 -8.35 25.66
C ARG A 128 -37.29 -8.75 25.03
N GLY A 129 -38.26 -7.84 24.93
CA GLY A 129 -39.53 -8.12 24.26
C GLY A 129 -39.39 -8.53 22.80
N TYR A 130 -38.45 -7.93 22.05
CA TYR A 130 -38.17 -8.30 20.66
C TYR A 130 -37.55 -9.70 20.58
N ALA A 131 -36.58 -9.97 21.47
CA ALA A 131 -35.93 -11.28 21.56
C ALA A 131 -36.93 -12.39 21.94
N LEU A 132 -37.81 -12.15 22.92
CA LEU A 132 -38.83 -13.12 23.35
C LEU A 132 -39.86 -13.38 22.27
N THR A 133 -40.32 -12.33 21.57
CA THR A 133 -41.28 -12.52 20.48
C THR A 133 -40.65 -13.30 19.32
N ALA A 134 -39.41 -12.98 18.95
CA ALA A 134 -38.66 -13.74 17.96
C ALA A 134 -38.43 -15.20 18.39
N LYS A 135 -38.11 -15.45 19.67
CA LYS A 135 -37.94 -16.80 20.25
C LYS A 135 -39.16 -17.68 20.03
N HIS A 136 -40.38 -17.15 20.16
CA HIS A 136 -41.62 -17.92 20.02
C HIS A 136 -42.10 -18.05 18.57
N ILE A 137 -41.79 -17.08 17.70
CA ILE A 137 -42.20 -17.12 16.29
C ILE A 137 -41.20 -17.84 15.39
N ALA A 138 -39.89 -17.75 15.68
CA ALA A 138 -38.85 -18.37 14.85
C ALA A 138 -39.05 -19.89 14.65
N PRO A 139 -39.45 -20.71 15.65
CA PRO A 139 -39.72 -22.14 15.43
C PRO A 139 -40.80 -22.41 14.38
N ILE A 140 -41.81 -21.53 14.29
CA ILE A 140 -42.89 -21.62 13.30
C ILE A 140 -42.34 -21.33 11.90
N MET A 141 -41.59 -20.22 11.77
CA MET A 141 -40.93 -19.85 10.51
C MET A 141 -39.89 -20.89 10.05
N LYS A 142 -39.17 -21.52 10.99
CA LYS A 142 -38.21 -22.60 10.68
C LYS A 142 -38.92 -23.83 10.11
N LYS A 143 -40.07 -24.22 10.67
CA LYS A 143 -40.91 -25.30 10.12
C LYS A 143 -41.43 -24.97 8.73
N GLN A 144 -41.73 -23.69 8.46
CA GLN A 144 -42.14 -23.20 7.15
C GLN A 144 -40.97 -23.08 6.15
N ASN A 145 -39.71 -23.12 6.62
CA ASN A 145 -38.51 -22.77 5.86
C ASN A 145 -38.64 -21.43 5.10
N SER A 146 -39.30 -20.47 5.76
CA SER A 146 -39.55 -19.13 5.24
C SER A 146 -40.03 -18.21 6.35
N GLY A 147 -39.52 -16.98 6.36
CA GLY A 147 -40.02 -15.92 7.24
C GLY A 147 -39.31 -14.60 7.02
N SER A 148 -39.91 -13.52 7.51
CA SER A 148 -39.28 -12.20 7.59
C SER A 148 -39.51 -11.58 8.95
N ILE A 149 -38.44 -11.17 9.62
CA ILE A 149 -38.48 -10.45 10.89
C ILE A 149 -37.96 -9.04 10.63
N VAL A 150 -38.74 -8.03 11.01
CA VAL A 150 -38.28 -6.64 11.00
C VAL A 150 -38.40 -6.05 12.38
N ASN A 151 -37.27 -5.53 12.87
CA ASN A 151 -37.20 -4.83 14.14
C ASN A 151 -37.16 -3.32 13.91
N ILE A 152 -38.03 -2.57 14.56
CA ILE A 152 -38.03 -1.10 14.49
C ILE A 152 -37.05 -0.53 15.53
N SER A 153 -35.94 -0.02 15.03
CA SER A 153 -34.96 0.72 15.83
C SER A 153 -35.22 2.23 15.77
N SER A 154 -34.18 3.04 15.60
CA SER A 154 -34.21 4.48 15.42
C SER A 154 -32.85 4.93 14.89
N THR A 155 -32.80 6.07 14.21
CA THR A 155 -31.56 6.79 13.95
C THR A 155 -30.75 7.02 15.24
N LEU A 156 -31.39 7.13 16.41
CA LEU A 156 -30.68 7.23 17.70
C LEU A 156 -29.95 5.95 18.14
N GLY A 157 -30.12 4.84 17.42
CA GLY A 157 -29.24 3.67 17.55
C GLY A 157 -27.90 3.83 16.81
N LEU A 158 -27.76 4.88 15.99
CA LEU A 158 -26.56 5.18 15.20
C LEU A 158 -25.89 6.49 15.62
N ILE A 159 -26.68 7.50 16.00
CA ILE A 159 -26.19 8.82 16.44
C ILE A 159 -26.66 9.12 17.86
N ALA A 160 -25.94 10.00 18.56
CA ALA A 160 -26.27 10.40 19.93
C ALA A 160 -26.94 11.79 19.97
N ILE A 161 -27.90 11.95 20.88
CA ILE A 161 -28.41 13.27 21.31
C ILE A 161 -28.45 13.34 22.84
N PRO A 162 -28.23 14.51 23.46
CA PRO A 162 -28.35 14.66 24.91
C PRO A 162 -29.70 14.17 25.45
N ASN A 163 -29.71 13.71 26.70
CA ASN A 163 -30.90 13.25 27.42
C ASN A 163 -31.66 12.09 26.76
N SER A 164 -30.96 11.24 25.99
CA SER A 164 -31.57 10.07 25.33
C SER A 164 -30.86 8.74 25.66
N THR A 165 -29.93 8.75 26.61
CA THR A 165 -28.98 7.65 26.87
C THR A 165 -29.63 6.26 26.94
N PRO A 166 -30.66 6.01 27.79
CA PRO A 166 -31.25 4.68 27.87
C PRO A 166 -31.97 4.28 26.57
N TYR A 167 -32.72 5.20 25.96
CA TYR A 167 -33.41 4.92 24.71
C TYR A 167 -32.44 4.59 23.58
N SER A 168 -31.44 5.44 23.35
CA SER A 168 -30.41 5.26 22.32
C SER A 168 -29.65 3.95 22.51
N ALA A 169 -29.32 3.57 23.75
CA ALA A 169 -28.70 2.28 24.07
C ALA A 169 -29.58 1.10 23.64
N THR A 170 -30.89 1.12 23.93
CA THR A 170 -31.79 0.05 23.46
C THR A 170 -31.87 -0.03 21.94
N LYS A 171 -31.86 1.10 21.24
CA LYS A 171 -31.94 1.15 19.77
C LYS A 171 -30.65 0.62 19.11
N GLY A 172 -29.49 0.89 19.69
CA GLY A 172 -28.23 0.24 19.31
C GLY A 172 -28.25 -1.28 19.55
N ALA A 173 -28.76 -1.73 20.71
CA ALA A 173 -28.89 -3.14 21.05
C ALA A 173 -29.79 -3.91 20.06
N ILE A 174 -30.91 -3.29 19.62
CA ILE A 174 -31.80 -3.88 18.62
C ILE A 174 -31.09 -4.09 17.27
N ILE A 175 -30.25 -3.14 16.83
CA ILE A 175 -29.49 -3.27 15.57
C ILE A 175 -28.57 -4.49 15.64
N GLN A 176 -27.87 -4.68 16.76
CA GLN A 176 -26.98 -5.83 16.93
C GLN A 176 -27.76 -7.15 17.12
N LEU A 177 -28.88 -7.14 17.83
CA LEU A 177 -29.78 -8.29 17.97
C LEU A 177 -30.23 -8.79 16.59
N THR A 178 -30.63 -7.88 15.69
CA THR A 178 -31.02 -8.23 14.31
C THR A 178 -29.91 -8.94 13.56
N ARG A 179 -28.67 -8.46 13.62
CA ARG A 179 -27.53 -9.06 12.91
C ARG A 179 -27.30 -10.51 13.35
N ASN A 180 -27.36 -10.76 14.67
CA ASN A 180 -27.20 -12.11 15.20
C ASN A 180 -28.38 -13.01 14.81
N LEU A 181 -29.63 -12.53 14.92
CA LEU A 181 -30.79 -13.29 14.48
C LEU A 181 -30.76 -13.61 12.99
N ALA A 182 -30.25 -12.71 12.14
CA ALA A 182 -30.08 -12.96 10.72
C ALA A 182 -29.12 -14.13 10.45
N LEU A 183 -28.03 -14.21 11.20
CA LEU A 183 -27.08 -15.33 11.11
C LEU A 183 -27.69 -16.62 11.65
N ASP A 184 -28.37 -16.58 12.80
CA ASP A 184 -28.94 -17.76 13.46
C ASP A 184 -30.11 -18.39 12.69
N LEU A 185 -30.82 -17.58 11.89
CA LEU A 185 -32.05 -17.99 11.21
C LEU A 185 -31.90 -18.08 9.68
N GLY A 186 -30.82 -17.54 9.11
CA GLY A 186 -30.62 -17.46 7.66
C GLY A 186 -30.62 -18.82 6.94
N SER A 187 -30.08 -19.87 7.57
CA SER A 187 -30.08 -21.24 7.00
C SER A 187 -31.48 -21.83 6.81
N PHE A 188 -32.51 -21.23 7.43
CA PHE A 188 -33.92 -21.63 7.31
C PHE A 188 -34.70 -20.69 6.38
N ASN A 189 -34.00 -19.88 5.57
CA ASN A 189 -34.59 -18.89 4.67
C ASN A 189 -35.48 -17.87 5.41
N ILE A 190 -35.06 -17.50 6.62
CA ILE A 190 -35.68 -16.46 7.43
C ILE A 190 -34.80 -15.22 7.37
N ARG A 191 -35.37 -14.13 6.87
CA ARG A 191 -34.67 -12.84 6.77
C ARG A 191 -34.92 -12.03 8.04
N VAL A 192 -33.90 -11.34 8.53
CA VAL A 192 -34.04 -10.48 9.72
C VAL A 192 -33.38 -9.14 9.41
N ASN A 193 -34.15 -8.05 9.42
CA ASN A 193 -33.64 -6.71 9.13
C ASN A 193 -34.09 -5.70 10.19
N THR A 194 -33.40 -4.56 10.26
CA THR A 194 -33.77 -3.42 11.09
C THR A 194 -34.19 -2.27 10.21
N ILE A 195 -35.21 -1.52 10.63
CA ILE A 195 -35.51 -0.20 10.08
C ILE A 195 -35.26 0.83 11.18
N SER A 196 -34.53 1.89 10.85
CA SER A 196 -34.16 2.98 11.76
C SER A 196 -34.80 4.29 11.32
N PRO A 197 -35.98 4.64 11.84
CA PRO A 197 -36.64 5.91 11.55
C PRO A 197 -35.90 7.10 12.19
N GLY A 198 -35.92 8.22 11.48
CA GLY A 198 -35.55 9.53 12.01
C GLY A 198 -36.68 10.22 12.77
N SER A 199 -36.73 11.55 12.64
CA SER A 199 -37.85 12.35 13.17
C SER A 199 -39.11 12.11 12.35
N ILE A 200 -40.00 11.27 12.87
CA ILE A 200 -41.33 11.00 12.31
C ILE A 200 -42.38 11.85 13.02
N ASP A 201 -43.28 12.45 12.24
CA ASP A 201 -44.42 13.19 12.78
C ASP A 201 -45.29 12.25 13.60
N SER A 202 -45.68 12.66 14.81
CA SER A 202 -46.45 11.80 15.71
C SER A 202 -47.22 12.61 16.75
N PRO A 203 -48.34 12.08 17.27
CA PRO A 203 -49.17 12.78 18.25
C PRO A 203 -48.44 13.21 19.53
N GLY A 204 -47.40 12.47 19.94
CA GLY A 204 -46.60 12.77 21.14
C GLY A 204 -45.71 14.01 20.99
N ARG A 205 -45.53 14.52 19.78
CA ARG A 205 -44.67 15.68 19.51
C ARG A 205 -45.11 16.93 20.25
N THR A 206 -46.40 17.21 20.34
CA THR A 206 -46.89 18.39 21.06
C THR A 206 -46.49 18.36 22.54
N GLN A 207 -46.50 17.18 23.16
CA GLN A 207 -46.05 17.04 24.55
C GLN A 207 -44.53 17.19 24.65
N LEU A 208 -43.77 16.55 23.76
CA LEU A 208 -42.31 16.69 23.71
C LEU A 208 -41.86 18.16 23.54
N ALA A 209 -42.56 18.95 22.73
CA ALA A 209 -42.30 20.38 22.57
C ALA A 209 -42.47 21.12 23.91
N LYS A 210 -43.58 20.85 24.63
CA LYS A 210 -43.85 21.43 25.95
C LYS A 210 -42.77 21.05 26.97
N ASP A 211 -42.39 19.77 27.01
CA ASP A 211 -41.39 19.26 27.95
C ASP A 211 -40.00 19.89 27.70
N ASN A 212 -39.73 20.31 26.47
CA ASN A 212 -38.50 21.02 26.09
C ASN A 212 -38.66 22.56 26.08
N ASN A 213 -39.71 23.10 26.69
CA ASN A 213 -40.01 24.53 26.76
C ASN A 213 -40.01 25.23 25.39
N MET A 214 -40.59 24.60 24.37
CA MET A 214 -40.72 25.16 23.03
C MET A 214 -42.11 24.95 22.43
N THR A 215 -42.46 25.74 21.42
CA THR A 215 -43.68 25.54 20.63
C THR A 215 -43.52 24.35 19.68
N ILE A 216 -44.65 23.80 19.21
CA ILE A 216 -44.64 22.72 18.20
C ILE A 216 -44.03 23.19 16.88
N GLU A 217 -44.21 24.47 16.52
CA GLU A 217 -43.65 25.10 15.33
C GLU A 217 -42.12 25.18 15.42
N GLU A 218 -41.58 25.63 16.56
CA GLU A 218 -40.14 25.66 16.82
C GLU A 218 -39.53 24.25 16.82
N MET A 219 -40.20 23.28 17.43
CA MET A 219 -39.74 21.89 17.42
C MET A 219 -39.76 21.30 16.01
N ASN A 220 -40.79 21.59 15.22
CA ASN A 220 -40.89 21.18 13.83
C ASN A 220 -39.78 21.81 13.00
N LYS A 221 -39.55 23.11 13.17
CA LYS A 221 -38.46 23.84 12.50
C LYS A 221 -37.10 23.21 12.82
N LYS A 222 -36.78 22.97 14.10
CA LYS A 222 -35.53 22.29 14.51
C LYS A 222 -35.37 20.89 13.91
N CYS A 223 -36.47 20.14 13.81
CA CYS A 223 -36.43 18.80 13.18
C CYS A 223 -36.18 18.88 11.67
N MET A 224 -36.79 19.85 10.99
CA MET A 224 -36.62 20.08 9.55
C MET A 224 -35.24 20.65 9.22
N GLU A 225 -34.70 21.53 10.06
CA GLU A 225 -33.36 22.10 9.88
C GLU A 225 -32.30 21.00 9.84
N GLY A 226 -32.37 20.03 10.77
CA GLY A 226 -31.48 18.88 10.82
C GLY A 226 -31.84 17.72 9.86
N SER A 227 -32.71 17.94 8.87
CA SER A 227 -33.03 16.97 7.81
C SER A 227 -32.62 17.58 6.46
N CYS A 228 -31.94 16.84 5.60
CA CYS A 228 -31.58 17.33 4.27
C CYS A 228 -32.82 17.54 3.39
N LEU A 229 -33.86 16.73 3.59
CA LEU A 229 -35.14 16.88 2.87
C LEU A 229 -36.01 18.03 3.38
N LYS A 230 -35.57 18.77 4.41
CA LYS A 230 -36.26 19.93 5.00
C LYS A 230 -37.73 19.69 5.34
N ARG A 231 -38.07 18.44 5.65
CA ARG A 231 -39.38 18.00 6.12
C ARG A 231 -39.24 16.97 7.23
N ILE A 232 -40.30 16.84 8.02
CA ILE A 232 -40.46 15.74 8.98
C ILE A 232 -40.91 14.50 8.22
N GLY A 233 -40.38 13.33 8.59
CA GLY A 233 -40.82 12.07 8.04
C GLY A 233 -42.26 11.76 8.45
N GLN A 234 -42.99 11.04 7.61
CA GLN A 234 -44.33 10.57 7.90
C GLN A 234 -44.29 9.08 8.23
N ALA A 235 -45.23 8.59 9.06
CA ALA A 235 -45.32 7.16 9.35
C ALA A 235 -45.44 6.31 8.07
N GLN A 236 -46.05 6.88 7.02
CA GLN A 236 -46.16 6.26 5.69
C GLN A 236 -44.81 6.04 5.00
N ASP A 237 -43.82 6.91 5.22
CA ASP A 237 -42.47 6.74 4.67
C ASP A 237 -41.85 5.41 5.18
N ILE A 238 -42.11 5.08 6.46
CA ILE A 238 -41.66 3.82 7.08
C ILE A 238 -42.49 2.64 6.59
N ALA A 239 -43.82 2.79 6.51
CA ALA A 239 -44.73 1.74 6.10
C ALA A 239 -44.47 1.24 4.67
N ASN A 240 -44.17 2.16 3.74
CA ASN A 240 -43.84 1.82 2.36
C ASN A 240 -42.57 0.95 2.28
N LEU A 241 -41.52 1.30 3.04
CA LEU A 241 -40.30 0.51 3.10
C LEU A 241 -40.54 -0.86 3.74
N ILE A 242 -41.36 -0.93 4.81
CA ILE A 242 -41.71 -2.21 5.44
C ILE A 242 -42.29 -3.18 4.42
N VAL A 243 -43.27 -2.75 3.61
CA VAL A 243 -43.89 -3.61 2.60
C VAL A 243 -42.85 -4.13 1.62
N PHE A 244 -41.94 -3.29 1.12
CA PHE A 244 -40.84 -3.71 0.27
C PHE A 244 -39.98 -4.78 0.98
N VAL A 245 -39.55 -4.52 2.21
CA VAL A 245 -38.65 -5.38 3.00
C VAL A 245 -39.27 -6.74 3.33
N ILE A 246 -40.57 -6.82 3.58
CA ILE A 246 -41.26 -8.06 3.97
C ILE A 246 -41.88 -8.82 2.79
N SER A 247 -41.94 -8.20 1.61
CA SER A 247 -42.38 -8.83 0.37
C SER A 247 -41.31 -9.75 -0.22
N ASP A 248 -41.67 -10.42 -1.31
CA ASP A 248 -40.78 -11.30 -2.07
C ASP A 248 -39.88 -10.51 -3.07
N LEU A 249 -39.90 -9.16 -3.04
CA LEU A 249 -39.07 -8.30 -3.90
C LEU A 249 -37.60 -8.25 -3.49
N CYS A 250 -37.28 -8.57 -2.24
CA CYS A 250 -35.91 -8.53 -1.72
C CYS A 250 -35.51 -9.81 -0.98
N PRO A 251 -35.58 -10.99 -1.63
CA PRO A 251 -35.38 -12.27 -0.97
C PRO A 251 -33.95 -12.50 -0.49
N PHE A 252 -32.98 -11.67 -0.93
CA PHE A 252 -31.57 -11.76 -0.54
C PHE A 252 -31.15 -10.74 0.52
N MET A 253 -32.07 -9.91 1.03
CA MET A 253 -31.77 -8.89 2.03
C MET A 253 -32.04 -9.40 3.45
N THR A 254 -30.96 -9.62 4.22
CA THR A 254 -30.97 -10.00 5.64
C THR A 254 -29.77 -9.37 6.37
N GLY A 255 -29.89 -9.12 7.67
CA GLY A 255 -28.85 -8.50 8.50
C GLY A 255 -28.66 -6.99 8.32
N ALA A 256 -29.47 -6.35 7.46
CA ALA A 256 -29.33 -4.93 7.12
C ALA A 256 -29.98 -4.02 8.17
N ASN A 257 -29.45 -2.79 8.32
CA ASN A 257 -30.11 -1.69 9.00
C ASN A 257 -30.46 -0.60 7.97
N LEU A 258 -31.75 -0.42 7.71
CA LEU A 258 -32.25 0.52 6.72
C LEU A 258 -32.66 1.82 7.41
N VAL A 259 -31.91 2.90 7.17
CA VAL A 259 -32.14 4.20 7.80
C VAL A 259 -33.12 5.02 6.96
N VAL A 260 -34.17 5.56 7.60
CA VAL A 260 -35.21 6.38 6.95
C VAL A 260 -35.42 7.64 7.77
N ASP A 261 -34.57 8.64 7.56
CA ASP A 261 -34.52 9.83 8.41
C ASP A 261 -34.35 11.16 7.67
N GLY A 262 -34.55 11.16 6.35
CA GLY A 262 -34.36 12.35 5.53
C GLY A 262 -32.92 12.83 5.51
N ALA A 263 -31.96 11.91 5.65
CA ALA A 263 -30.54 12.18 5.76
C ALA A 263 -30.17 12.96 7.03
N ARG A 264 -30.94 12.83 8.12
CA ARG A 264 -30.63 13.46 9.42
C ARG A 264 -29.38 12.88 10.07
N SER A 265 -29.23 11.55 10.09
CA SER A 265 -27.95 10.92 10.46
C SER A 265 -26.88 11.09 9.39
N SER A 266 -27.28 11.60 8.24
CA SER A 266 -26.43 11.95 7.12
C SER A 266 -26.13 13.46 7.04
N ASP A 267 -26.51 14.28 8.04
CA ASP A 267 -26.21 15.72 8.06
C ASP A 267 -24.71 15.90 8.29
N GLU A 268 -24.02 16.79 7.57
CA GLU A 268 -22.55 16.99 7.57
C GLU A 268 -21.96 17.25 8.97
N SER A 269 -22.80 17.66 9.94
CA SER A 269 -22.43 17.79 11.35
C SER A 269 -22.36 16.46 12.13
N THR A 270 -23.06 15.44 11.64
CA THR A 270 -23.11 14.05 12.15
C THR A 270 -22.51 13.01 11.19
N LEU A 271 -22.37 13.33 9.89
CA LEU A 271 -21.43 12.73 8.95
C LEU A 271 -20.08 13.41 9.10
N TYR A 272 -19.42 13.14 10.22
CA TYR A 272 -18.01 12.82 10.06
C TYR A 272 -17.94 11.42 9.40
N THR A 273 -18.23 11.36 8.10
CA THR A 273 -17.40 10.52 7.23
C THR A 273 -16.07 11.23 7.25
N CYS A 274 -15.26 10.89 8.24
CA CYS A 274 -13.93 11.43 8.33
C CYS A 274 -13.23 11.19 6.99
N PHE A 275 -12.39 12.13 6.57
CA PHE A 275 -11.35 11.89 5.55
C PHE A 275 -10.63 10.53 5.76
N GLU A 276 -10.63 10.03 7.00
CA GLU A 276 -10.13 8.74 7.48
C GLU A 276 -10.82 7.48 6.88
N SER A 277 -11.99 7.58 6.24
CA SER A 277 -12.69 6.43 5.64
C SER A 277 -12.64 6.36 4.11
N LEU A 278 -12.01 7.34 3.45
CA LEU A 278 -11.80 7.31 2.01
C LEU A 278 -10.70 6.30 1.67
N SER A 279 -10.87 5.54 0.58
CA SER A 279 -9.74 4.80 0.02
C SER A 279 -8.69 5.81 -0.47
N SER A 280 -7.42 5.42 -0.49
CA SER A 280 -6.35 6.30 -0.93
C SER A 280 -6.62 6.89 -2.31
N GLU A 281 -7.26 6.15 -3.21
CA GLU A 281 -7.61 6.60 -4.57
C GLU A 281 -8.66 7.72 -4.57
N LEU A 282 -9.73 7.60 -3.77
CA LEU A 282 -10.77 8.64 -3.67
C LEU A 282 -10.26 9.90 -2.96
N LEU A 283 -9.33 9.71 -2.01
CA LEU A 283 -8.65 10.80 -1.32
C LEU A 283 -7.84 11.67 -2.31
N TYR A 284 -7.13 11.04 -3.25
CA TYR A 284 -6.35 11.75 -4.28
C TYR A 284 -7.23 12.47 -5.30
N GLU A 285 -8.33 11.85 -5.75
CA GLU A 285 -9.29 12.51 -6.65
C GLU A 285 -9.94 13.74 -5.99
N ILE A 286 -10.28 13.68 -4.71
CA ILE A 286 -10.91 14.81 -4.01
C ILE A 286 -9.92 15.97 -3.79
N LEU A 287 -8.64 15.66 -3.55
CA LEU A 287 -7.59 16.67 -3.36
C LEU A 287 -7.27 17.47 -4.64
N GLU A 288 -7.59 16.95 -5.83
CA GLU A 288 -7.45 17.69 -7.09
C GLU A 288 -8.50 18.79 -7.30
N TYR A 289 -9.61 18.79 -6.55
CA TYR A 289 -10.79 19.64 -6.83
C TYR A 289 -11.18 20.65 -5.72
N ILE A 290 -10.44 20.74 -4.62
CA ILE A 290 -10.79 21.63 -3.49
C ILE A 290 -9.94 22.91 -3.48
N ASP A 291 -10.62 24.06 -3.38
CA ASP A 291 -10.02 25.39 -3.31
C ASP A 291 -9.46 25.70 -1.90
N VAL A 292 -8.37 26.47 -1.85
CA VAL A 292 -7.43 26.60 -0.71
C VAL A 292 -8.05 27.23 0.54
N TYR A 293 -9.20 27.88 0.41
CA TYR A 293 -9.84 28.62 1.50
C TYR A 293 -10.63 27.74 2.49
N ASP A 294 -11.23 26.63 2.04
CA ASP A 294 -12.02 25.72 2.88
C ASP A 294 -11.15 24.76 3.71
N ILE A 295 -9.89 24.58 3.29
CA ILE A 295 -8.87 23.78 3.98
C ILE A 295 -8.51 24.41 5.34
N HIS A 296 -8.35 25.74 5.39
CA HIS A 296 -7.84 26.43 6.58
C HIS A 296 -8.82 26.37 7.78
N LYS A 297 -10.13 26.30 7.52
CA LYS A 297 -11.16 26.30 8.57
C LYS A 297 -11.40 24.90 9.16
N SER A 298 -11.25 23.85 8.34
CA SER A 298 -11.38 22.45 8.75
C SER A 298 -10.17 21.94 9.55
N PHE A 299 -8.96 22.44 9.25
CA PHE A 299 -7.74 22.09 9.99
C PHE A 299 -7.72 22.61 11.45
N SER A 300 -8.37 23.75 11.73
CA SER A 300 -8.45 24.36 13.07
C SER A 300 -9.14 23.44 14.11
N ASN A 301 -10.23 22.77 13.71
CA ASN A 301 -10.99 21.89 14.61
C ASN A 301 -10.35 20.51 14.78
N LEU A 302 -9.64 20.00 13.76
CA LEU A 302 -8.84 18.78 13.85
C LEU A 302 -7.72 18.93 14.90
N ASN A 303 -7.12 20.11 14.99
CA ASN A 303 -6.06 20.43 15.95
C ASN A 303 -6.50 20.24 17.41
N ASN A 304 -7.73 20.61 17.79
CA ASN A 304 -8.19 20.49 19.19
C ASN A 304 -8.36 19.03 19.63
N ARG A 305 -8.79 18.14 18.73
CA ARG A 305 -8.94 16.71 19.03
C ARG A 305 -7.62 15.96 18.94
N LEU A 306 -6.73 16.35 18.01
CA LEU A 306 -5.36 15.87 17.96
C LEU A 306 -4.61 16.29 19.23
N GLN A 307 -4.80 17.52 19.70
CA GLN A 307 -4.29 18.00 20.98
C GLN A 307 -4.84 17.16 22.13
N ASN A 308 -6.14 16.88 22.19
CA ASN A 308 -6.71 16.01 23.22
C ASN A 308 -6.18 14.56 23.16
N LEU A 309 -6.01 13.97 21.97
CA LEU A 309 -5.39 12.65 21.80
C LEU A 309 -3.92 12.66 22.22
N ILE A 310 -3.19 13.72 21.91
CA ILE A 310 -1.81 13.90 22.33
C ILE A 310 -1.72 14.15 23.83
N THR A 311 -2.64 14.87 24.48
CA THR A 311 -2.55 15.18 25.92
C THR A 311 -3.16 14.12 26.83
N SER A 312 -4.12 13.30 26.37
CA SER A 312 -4.91 12.39 27.23
C SER A 312 -4.80 10.89 26.94
N SER A 313 -4.02 10.46 25.94
CA SER A 313 -3.88 9.03 25.58
C SER A 313 -2.61 8.36 26.14
N SER A 314 -2.61 7.03 26.24
CA SER A 314 -1.43 6.22 26.57
C SER A 314 -0.56 5.86 25.36
N LEU A 315 -0.85 6.44 24.19
CA LEU A 315 -0.21 6.10 22.92
C LEU A 315 1.25 6.54 22.88
N LEU A 316 2.13 5.68 22.35
CA LEU A 316 3.52 6.02 22.06
C LEU A 316 3.58 6.96 20.84
N LEU A 317 4.43 7.97 20.91
CA LEU A 317 4.52 9.01 19.89
C LEU A 317 5.77 8.83 19.02
N ARG A 318 5.65 9.09 17.72
CA ARG A 318 6.77 9.31 16.80
C ARG A 318 6.63 10.72 16.25
N ILE A 319 7.63 11.55 16.45
CA ILE A 319 7.60 12.96 16.05
C ILE A 319 8.53 13.17 14.87
N LYS A 320 8.00 13.73 13.78
CA LYS A 320 8.75 14.28 12.65
C LYS A 320 8.49 15.78 12.63
N LEU A 321 9.52 16.59 12.87
CA LEU A 321 9.44 18.05 12.87
C LEU A 321 10.10 18.57 11.60
N GLU A 322 9.31 19.26 10.78
CA GLU A 322 9.71 19.85 9.51
C GLU A 322 9.24 21.31 9.47
N LEU A 323 10.19 22.23 9.56
CA LEU A 323 9.94 23.68 9.60
C LEU A 323 10.40 24.33 8.31
N GLU A 324 9.50 25.10 7.68
CA GLU A 324 9.82 25.96 6.52
C GLU A 324 10.01 27.43 6.93
N SER A 325 9.49 27.84 8.09
CA SER A 325 9.63 29.21 8.63
C SER A 325 9.80 29.23 10.15
N LYS A 326 10.28 30.35 10.69
CA LYS A 326 10.52 30.55 12.13
C LYS A 326 9.24 30.77 12.96
N SER A 327 8.07 30.93 12.35
CA SER A 327 6.83 31.25 13.09
C SER A 327 6.07 30.00 13.53
N LEU A 328 5.71 29.96 14.84
CA LEU A 328 5.08 28.88 15.61
C LEU A 328 5.88 27.65 16.18
N PRO A 329 7.22 27.64 16.30
CA PRO A 329 7.93 26.48 16.89
C PRO A 329 7.92 26.39 18.42
N GLU A 330 7.91 27.53 19.12
CA GLU A 330 7.97 27.58 20.59
C GLU A 330 6.74 26.89 21.21
N TYR A 331 5.56 27.17 20.65
CA TYR A 331 4.32 26.56 21.09
C TYR A 331 4.34 25.03 20.95
N LEU A 332 4.84 24.51 19.83
CA LEU A 332 4.94 23.06 19.61
C LEU A 332 5.89 22.40 20.62
N CYS A 333 7.04 23.02 20.87
CA CYS A 333 8.01 22.54 21.85
C CYS A 333 7.42 22.49 23.26
N GLN A 334 6.86 23.63 23.73
CA GLN A 334 6.39 23.80 25.10
C GLN A 334 5.08 23.07 25.40
N HIS A 335 4.14 23.01 24.44
CA HIS A 335 2.80 22.46 24.69
C HIS A 335 2.58 21.06 24.13
N VAL A 336 3.41 20.61 23.17
CA VAL A 336 3.22 19.29 22.53
C VAL A 336 4.35 18.35 22.89
N ILE A 337 5.62 18.76 22.69
CA ILE A 337 6.76 17.84 22.83
C ILE A 337 7.14 17.64 24.30
N ILE A 338 7.41 18.71 25.05
CA ILE A 338 7.87 18.61 26.45
C ILE A 338 6.84 17.88 27.34
N PRO A 339 5.53 18.21 27.32
CA PRO A 339 4.55 17.54 28.19
C PRO A 339 4.41 16.04 27.90
N ASN A 340 4.78 15.61 26.68
CA ASN A 340 4.66 14.23 26.23
C ASN A 340 6.00 13.52 26.05
N SER A 341 7.11 14.09 26.55
CA SER A 341 8.47 13.54 26.39
C SER A 341 8.59 12.07 26.81
N HIS A 342 7.91 11.73 27.91
CA HIS A 342 7.81 10.39 28.48
C HIS A 342 7.15 9.32 27.58
N ARG A 343 6.51 9.72 26.48
CA ARG A 343 5.81 8.85 25.51
C ARG A 343 6.48 8.78 24.15
N ILE A 344 7.46 9.65 23.89
CA ILE A 344 8.10 9.74 22.58
C ILE A 344 9.06 8.57 22.40
N ARG A 345 8.86 7.82 21.32
CA ARG A 345 9.66 6.66 20.92
C ARG A 345 10.65 7.02 19.81
N SER A 346 10.30 7.95 18.94
CA SER A 346 11.17 8.41 17.85
C SER A 346 11.07 9.91 17.65
N LEU A 347 12.20 10.56 17.42
CA LEU A 347 12.29 11.98 17.10
C LEU A 347 13.08 12.18 15.80
N HIS A 348 12.49 12.85 14.82
CA HIS A 348 13.13 13.18 13.54
C HIS A 348 13.02 14.69 13.30
N LEU A 349 14.15 15.38 13.33
CA LEU A 349 14.27 16.80 13.00
C LEU A 349 14.81 16.89 11.57
N THR A 350 13.99 17.33 10.62
CA THR A 350 14.21 17.07 9.19
C THR A 350 15.12 18.07 8.50
N ASN A 351 15.40 19.21 9.11
CA ASN A 351 16.28 20.24 8.58
C ASN A 351 16.89 21.08 9.71
N GLN A 352 17.88 21.91 9.35
CA GLN A 352 18.60 22.75 10.32
C GLN A 352 17.63 23.59 11.16
N LEU A 353 16.65 24.24 10.54
CA LEU A 353 15.72 25.11 11.23
C LEU A 353 14.96 24.35 12.33
N SER A 354 14.58 23.10 12.05
CA SER A 354 13.92 22.21 13.00
C SER A 354 14.85 21.82 14.15
N VAL A 355 16.12 21.52 13.85
CA VAL A 355 17.14 21.20 14.86
C VAL A 355 17.40 22.39 15.78
N ASP A 356 17.75 23.54 15.20
CA ASP A 356 18.07 24.75 15.97
C ASP A 356 16.89 25.18 16.83
N THR A 357 15.69 25.15 16.26
CA THR A 357 14.53 25.61 17.01
C THR A 357 14.14 24.64 18.11
N PHE A 358 14.24 23.33 17.87
CA PHE A 358 14.01 22.34 18.91
C PHE A 358 14.98 22.52 20.09
N PHE A 359 16.29 22.58 19.84
CA PHE A 359 17.29 22.69 20.90
C PHE A 359 17.34 24.07 21.58
N ASN A 360 16.81 25.12 20.96
CA ASN A 360 16.63 26.41 21.63
C ASN A 360 15.51 26.39 22.68
N HIS A 361 14.55 25.46 22.58
CA HIS A 361 13.38 25.43 23.45
C HIS A 361 13.22 24.12 24.25
N CYS A 362 13.92 23.05 23.87
CA CYS A 362 13.87 21.73 24.49
C CYS A 362 15.28 21.20 24.75
N THR A 363 15.45 20.51 25.89
CA THR A 363 16.64 19.71 26.19
C THR A 363 16.23 18.25 26.25
N ILE A 364 17.00 17.35 25.64
CA ILE A 364 16.72 15.92 25.68
C ILE A 364 17.36 15.35 26.94
N ASP A 365 16.56 15.02 27.95
CA ASP A 365 17.03 14.51 29.23
C ASP A 365 16.36 13.17 29.60
N SER A 366 16.54 12.75 30.86
CA SER A 366 15.94 11.52 31.39
C SER A 366 14.41 11.44 31.29
N THR A 367 13.70 12.55 31.04
CA THR A 367 12.24 12.52 30.84
C THR A 367 11.86 11.76 29.56
N PHE A 368 12.74 11.74 28.56
CA PHE A 368 12.61 10.97 27.30
C PHE A 368 12.97 9.48 27.47
N HIS A 369 12.61 8.87 28.61
CA HIS A 369 13.01 7.49 28.96
C HIS A 369 12.53 6.39 28.00
N ARG A 370 11.59 6.67 27.08
CA ARG A 370 11.11 5.75 26.03
C ARG A 370 11.68 6.02 24.65
N LEU A 371 12.55 7.03 24.51
CA LEU A 371 13.11 7.41 23.22
C LEU A 371 14.09 6.34 22.73
N GLU A 372 13.77 5.78 21.57
CA GLU A 372 14.47 4.65 20.96
C GLU A 372 15.30 5.07 19.74
N SER A 373 14.84 6.08 18.99
CA SER A 373 15.49 6.54 17.76
C SER A 373 15.50 8.06 17.61
N ILE A 374 16.62 8.61 17.17
CA ILE A 374 16.78 10.05 16.89
C ILE A 374 17.38 10.25 15.50
N ILE A 375 16.82 11.18 14.73
CA ILE A 375 17.37 11.65 13.45
C ILE A 375 17.52 13.18 13.53
N LEU A 376 18.75 13.67 13.36
CA LEU A 376 19.08 15.10 13.39
C LEU A 376 19.61 15.51 12.01
N ASN A 377 18.82 16.24 11.22
CA ASN A 377 19.27 16.69 9.90
C ASN A 377 19.70 18.17 9.93
N GLY A 378 20.98 18.44 9.69
CA GLY A 378 21.53 19.80 9.63
C GLY A 378 21.95 20.37 10.98
N ILE A 379 22.40 19.53 11.93
CA ILE A 379 22.95 20.00 13.20
C ILE A 379 24.31 20.68 12.99
N GLU A 380 24.52 21.81 13.65
CA GLU A 380 25.81 22.49 13.66
C GLU A 380 26.82 21.70 14.51
N ALA A 381 28.02 21.49 13.97
CA ALA A 381 29.03 20.66 14.63
C ALA A 381 29.42 21.16 16.03
N GLU A 382 29.37 22.46 16.29
CA GLU A 382 29.66 23.06 17.60
C GLU A 382 28.65 22.66 18.68
N LYS A 383 27.39 22.40 18.29
CA LYS A 383 26.32 21.98 19.22
C LYS A 383 26.26 20.47 19.42
N LEU A 384 27.03 19.71 18.63
CA LEU A 384 26.93 18.25 18.62
C LEU A 384 27.51 17.59 19.90
N PRO A 385 28.67 18.00 20.45
CA PRO A 385 29.19 17.40 21.68
C PRO A 385 28.26 17.54 22.88
N THR A 386 27.68 18.72 23.08
CA THR A 386 26.70 18.98 24.15
C THR A 386 25.44 18.15 23.94
N THR A 387 24.92 18.12 22.71
CA THR A 387 23.77 17.27 22.36
C THR A 387 24.04 15.80 22.66
N LEU A 388 25.19 15.26 22.24
CA LEU A 388 25.54 13.85 22.46
C LEU A 388 25.73 13.52 23.94
N PHE A 389 26.26 14.47 24.73
CA PHE A 389 26.38 14.32 26.18
C PHE A 389 25.01 14.13 26.83
N ASP A 390 24.02 14.92 26.44
CA ASP A 390 22.65 14.83 26.97
C ASP A 390 21.99 13.47 26.66
N LEU A 391 22.24 12.94 25.45
CA LEU A 391 21.73 11.63 25.02
C LEU A 391 22.26 10.44 25.84
N LYS A 392 23.40 10.60 26.54
CA LYS A 392 24.01 9.53 27.35
C LYS A 392 23.09 9.04 28.48
N SER A 393 22.20 9.92 28.95
CA SER A 393 21.24 9.62 30.01
C SER A 393 20.05 8.76 29.56
N LEU A 394 19.88 8.51 28.26
CA LEU A 394 18.71 7.84 27.71
C LEU A 394 18.84 6.31 27.79
N PRO A 395 17.92 5.62 28.49
CA PRO A 395 18.07 4.18 28.78
C PRO A 395 17.67 3.26 27.61
N ARG A 396 17.15 3.79 26.50
CA ARG A 396 16.57 3.00 25.39
C ARG A 396 17.00 3.46 23.99
N LEU A 397 17.89 4.44 23.89
CA LEU A 397 18.33 4.98 22.61
C LEU A 397 19.18 3.94 21.89
N PHE A 398 18.62 3.24 20.89
CA PHE A 398 19.33 2.21 20.13
C PHE A 398 19.64 2.63 18.68
N SER A 399 19.06 3.73 18.18
CA SER A 399 19.28 4.23 16.82
C SER A 399 19.54 5.74 16.80
N LEU A 400 20.63 6.16 16.14
CA LEU A 400 21.01 7.56 16.00
C LEU A 400 21.49 7.83 14.56
N THR A 401 20.83 8.78 13.89
CA THR A 401 21.23 9.27 12.58
C THR A 401 21.50 10.78 12.67
N ILE A 402 22.66 11.22 12.20
CA ILE A 402 23.08 12.64 12.27
C ILE A 402 23.53 13.08 10.87
N PHE A 403 22.99 14.21 10.39
CA PHE A 403 23.52 14.94 9.26
C PHE A 403 24.10 16.26 9.78
N ILE A 404 25.41 16.41 9.66
CA ILE A 404 26.14 17.60 10.11
C ILE A 404 26.06 18.67 9.02
N LYS A 405 25.80 19.91 9.43
CA LYS A 405 25.83 21.07 8.54
C LYS A 405 27.26 21.49 8.18
N ASP A 406 27.47 21.83 6.91
CA ASP A 406 28.69 22.43 6.40
C ASP A 406 28.85 23.89 6.85
N ASN A 407 29.88 24.15 7.65
CA ASN A 407 30.42 25.48 7.89
C ASN A 407 31.95 25.36 7.74
N TYR A 408 32.51 26.07 6.77
CA TYR A 408 33.86 25.85 6.22
C TYR A 408 35.06 26.10 7.17
N TYR A 409 34.88 26.42 8.46
CA TYR A 409 35.95 27.10 9.23
C TYR A 409 36.15 26.75 10.71
N HIS A 410 35.65 25.64 11.24
CA HIS A 410 35.90 25.31 12.64
C HIS A 410 36.48 23.91 12.84
N ASP A 411 37.46 23.84 13.74
CA ASP A 411 38.03 22.63 14.31
C ASP A 411 36.96 21.97 15.18
N ARG A 412 36.49 20.81 14.75
CA ARG A 412 35.28 20.15 15.25
C ARG A 412 35.71 18.92 16.02
N GLY A 413 35.95 19.09 17.32
CA GLY A 413 36.50 18.07 18.21
C GLY A 413 35.79 16.72 18.17
N ASP A 414 36.40 15.72 18.82
CA ASP A 414 36.09 14.30 18.64
C ASP A 414 34.66 13.90 19.00
N ILE A 415 33.80 13.73 18.00
CA ILE A 415 32.38 13.34 18.17
C ILE A 415 32.21 11.84 18.44
N TYR A 416 33.10 11.01 17.90
CA TYR A 416 33.02 9.55 17.99
C TYR A 416 33.19 9.02 19.42
N PRO A 417 34.11 9.53 20.26
CA PRO A 417 34.16 9.15 21.68
C PRO A 417 32.83 9.34 22.40
N PHE A 418 32.08 10.41 22.10
CA PHE A 418 30.75 10.61 22.68
C PHE A 418 29.75 9.60 22.14
N ILE A 419 29.70 9.37 20.82
CA ILE A 419 28.81 8.38 20.19
C ILE A 419 29.07 6.98 20.76
N PHE A 420 30.33 6.58 20.89
CA PHE A 420 30.72 5.26 21.39
C PHE A 420 30.46 5.11 22.89
N SER A 421 30.38 6.21 23.64
CA SER A 421 30.01 6.19 25.06
C SER A 421 28.51 6.00 25.32
N LEU A 422 27.66 6.02 24.28
CA LEU A 422 26.22 5.80 24.42
C LEU A 422 25.92 4.31 24.68
N PRO A 423 25.39 3.95 25.86
CA PRO A 423 25.42 2.57 26.35
C PRO A 423 24.52 1.60 25.56
N THR A 424 23.40 2.09 25.01
CA THR A 424 22.38 1.26 24.34
C THR A 424 22.39 1.38 22.82
N LEU A 425 23.32 2.12 22.24
CA LEU A 425 23.31 2.45 20.82
C LEU A 425 23.75 1.26 19.95
N ILE A 426 22.84 0.75 19.11
CA ILE A 426 23.09 -0.38 18.21
C ILE A 426 23.32 0.08 16.76
N TYR A 427 22.57 1.10 16.31
CA TYR A 427 22.61 1.64 14.95
C TYR A 427 23.08 3.09 14.98
N ASN A 428 24.19 3.37 14.30
CA ASN A 428 24.69 4.73 14.13
C ASN A 428 24.87 5.05 12.64
N ARG A 429 24.40 6.23 12.23
CA ARG A 429 24.66 6.80 10.91
C ARG A 429 25.09 8.25 11.03
N LEU A 430 26.19 8.59 10.39
CA LEU A 430 26.73 9.93 10.37
C LEU A 430 26.93 10.37 8.92
N TYR A 431 26.38 11.52 8.58
CA TYR A 431 26.47 12.14 7.26
C TYR A 431 27.11 13.53 7.40
N SER A 432 28.13 13.82 6.61
CA SER A 432 28.73 15.15 6.52
C SER A 432 29.41 15.32 5.17
N SER A 433 29.21 16.47 4.54
CA SER A 433 29.89 16.88 3.32
C SER A 433 31.24 17.57 3.60
N CYS A 434 31.71 17.55 4.85
CA CYS A 434 32.95 18.20 5.27
C CYS A 434 34.18 17.31 5.00
N HIS A 435 35.19 17.89 4.33
CA HIS A 435 36.47 17.23 4.03
C HIS A 435 37.44 17.12 5.23
N THR A 436 37.11 17.69 6.38
CA THR A 436 38.06 17.96 7.48
C THR A 436 37.52 17.57 8.86
N LEU A 437 36.63 16.58 8.96
CA LEU A 437 36.28 15.96 10.23
C LEU A 437 37.52 15.21 10.76
N GLN A 438 38.31 15.87 11.61
CA GLN A 438 39.43 15.21 12.28
C GLN A 438 38.89 14.11 13.22
N ILE A 439 39.36 12.88 13.03
CA ILE A 439 39.09 11.75 13.93
C ILE A 439 40.31 11.57 14.83
N ASN A 440 40.37 12.28 15.97
CA ASN A 440 41.43 12.11 16.97
C ASN A 440 40.97 11.18 18.09
N ILE A 441 40.84 9.88 17.79
CA ILE A 441 40.57 8.89 18.84
C ILE A 441 41.90 8.36 19.37
N PRO A 442 42.24 8.57 20.66
CA PRO A 442 43.44 7.98 21.25
C PRO A 442 43.37 6.45 21.18
N HIS A 443 44.43 5.79 20.72
CA HIS A 443 44.53 4.32 20.66
C HIS A 443 44.25 3.60 22.00
N VAL A 444 44.26 4.32 23.13
CA VAL A 444 43.98 3.77 24.46
C VAL A 444 43.08 4.74 25.23
N ILE A 445 41.77 4.46 25.25
CA ILE A 445 40.88 4.98 26.29
C ILE A 445 40.40 3.80 27.14
N ASN A 446 40.56 3.91 28.46
CA ASN A 446 40.13 2.92 29.43
C ASN A 446 38.64 2.51 29.26
N GLN A 447 38.45 1.31 28.70
CA GLN A 447 37.54 0.24 29.16
C GLN A 447 36.02 0.26 28.88
N GLN A 448 35.49 1.02 27.92
CA GLN A 448 34.14 0.73 27.39
C GLN A 448 34.11 0.67 25.86
N PHE A 449 33.98 -0.55 25.35
CA PHE A 449 33.67 -0.80 23.94
C PHE A 449 32.24 -0.40 23.64
N SER A 450 32.01 0.12 22.43
CA SER A 450 30.68 0.46 21.96
C SER A 450 29.81 -0.79 21.73
N THR A 451 28.50 -0.65 21.95
CA THR A 451 27.49 -1.68 21.66
C THR A 451 27.00 -1.65 20.21
N ILE A 452 27.55 -0.77 19.36
CA ILE A 452 27.14 -0.59 17.96
C ILE A 452 27.37 -1.86 17.16
N GLU A 453 26.31 -2.34 16.50
CA GLU A 453 26.35 -3.44 15.54
C GLU A 453 26.28 -2.95 14.08
N HIS A 454 25.76 -1.75 13.85
CA HIS A 454 25.58 -1.16 12.51
C HIS A 454 26.12 0.27 12.46
N LEU A 455 27.17 0.49 11.67
CA LEU A 455 27.85 1.78 11.54
C LEU A 455 27.83 2.25 10.07
N VAL A 456 27.33 3.45 9.84
CA VAL A 456 27.37 4.14 8.55
C VAL A 456 28.14 5.45 8.69
N ILE A 457 29.22 5.59 7.94
CA ILE A 457 30.12 6.74 7.93
C ILE A 457 30.05 7.35 6.52
N ASN A 458 29.28 8.41 6.36
CA ASN A 458 29.16 9.13 5.09
C ASN A 458 29.77 10.53 5.25
N HIS A 459 31.08 10.55 5.40
CA HIS A 459 31.92 11.74 5.37
C HIS A 459 33.34 11.31 5.02
N CYS A 460 34.18 12.28 4.65
CA CYS A 460 35.56 12.00 4.29
C CYS A 460 36.30 11.30 5.44
N CYS A 461 36.91 10.15 5.15
CA CYS A 461 37.62 9.31 6.13
C CYS A 461 38.78 8.59 5.44
N THR A 462 39.93 8.50 6.09
CA THR A 462 41.06 7.69 5.65
C THR A 462 40.99 6.27 6.21
N LEU A 463 41.71 5.31 5.62
CA LEU A 463 41.78 3.95 6.17
C LEU A 463 42.35 3.89 7.59
N ASN A 464 43.31 4.76 7.93
CA ASN A 464 43.88 4.85 9.28
C ASN A 464 42.83 5.32 10.29
N GLU A 465 42.03 6.33 9.96
CA GLU A 465 40.95 6.81 10.82
C GLU A 465 39.83 5.79 10.97
N LEU A 466 39.45 5.10 9.88
CA LEU A 466 38.51 4.00 9.92
C LEU A 466 39.00 2.87 10.84
N ASN A 467 40.28 2.51 10.75
CA ASN A 467 40.90 1.52 11.61
C ASN A 467 40.75 1.92 13.09
N SER A 468 41.10 3.17 13.44
CA SER A 468 40.92 3.70 14.80
C SER A 468 39.46 3.61 15.27
N LEU A 469 38.47 3.92 14.43
CA LEU A 469 37.05 3.79 14.80
C LEU A 469 36.63 2.35 15.08
N LEU A 470 37.11 1.41 14.27
CA LEU A 470 36.74 0.01 14.35
C LEU A 470 37.32 -0.69 15.58
N GLN A 471 38.47 -0.24 16.11
CA GLN A 471 39.02 -0.73 17.39
C GLN A 471 38.03 -0.57 18.57
N HIS A 472 37.13 0.41 18.49
CA HIS A 472 36.15 0.70 19.53
C HIS A 472 34.77 0.04 19.29
N THR A 473 34.59 -0.70 18.20
CA THR A 473 33.30 -1.32 17.82
C THR A 473 33.41 -2.85 17.59
N PRO A 474 33.81 -3.64 18.60
CA PRO A 474 34.05 -5.09 18.43
C PRO A 474 32.80 -5.92 18.09
N GLN A 475 31.59 -5.38 18.34
CA GLN A 475 30.31 -6.05 18.05
C GLN A 475 29.79 -5.78 16.63
N LEU A 476 30.55 -5.07 15.80
CA LEU A 476 30.11 -4.62 14.49
C LEU A 476 29.75 -5.80 13.58
N ARG A 477 28.56 -5.72 12.97
CA ARG A 477 28.03 -6.68 11.99
C ARG A 477 27.94 -6.08 10.59
N HIS A 478 27.72 -4.77 10.51
CA HIS A 478 27.54 -4.04 9.26
C HIS A 478 28.33 -2.73 9.28
N LEU A 479 29.15 -2.54 8.26
CA LEU A 479 29.91 -1.32 8.01
C LEU A 479 29.53 -0.75 6.64
N SER A 480 29.24 0.54 6.59
CA SER A 480 29.08 1.30 5.35
C SER A 480 29.94 2.55 5.44
N CYS A 481 30.83 2.77 4.48
CA CYS A 481 31.60 4.01 4.40
C CYS A 481 31.50 4.61 3.01
N ASP A 482 31.25 5.91 2.95
CA ASP A 482 31.20 6.68 1.71
C ASP A 482 32.36 7.69 1.73
N GLN A 483 32.96 7.97 0.57
CA GLN A 483 34.02 8.96 0.38
C GLN A 483 35.31 8.65 1.18
N MET A 484 35.92 7.49 0.90
CA MET A 484 37.19 7.10 1.52
C MET A 484 38.38 7.67 0.74
N PHE A 485 39.24 8.45 1.38
CA PHE A 485 40.39 9.10 0.71
C PHE A 485 41.72 8.41 1.03
N LYS A 486 42.70 8.64 0.15
CA LYS A 486 44.08 8.24 0.40
C LYS A 486 44.66 9.02 1.59
N SER A 487 45.36 8.33 2.49
CA SER A 487 46.14 8.98 3.54
C SER A 487 47.50 9.45 2.99
N ASP A 488 48.03 10.55 3.54
CA ASP A 488 49.42 10.96 3.33
C ASP A 488 50.41 10.10 4.13
N GLU A 489 49.94 9.37 5.15
CA GLU A 489 50.73 8.41 5.94
C GLU A 489 50.49 6.98 5.47
N GLU A 490 51.54 6.15 5.47
CA GLU A 490 51.39 4.70 5.24
C GLU A 490 50.45 4.07 6.27
N PHE A 491 49.65 3.09 5.84
CA PHE A 491 48.75 2.36 6.72
C PHE A 491 49.54 1.68 7.83
N LYS A 492 49.35 2.11 9.09
CA LYS A 492 50.06 1.55 10.25
C LYS A 492 49.35 0.27 10.69
N GLU A 493 50.06 -0.86 10.59
CA GLU A 493 49.60 -2.23 10.86
C GLU A 493 49.29 -2.51 12.36
N ASP A 494 49.02 -1.48 13.17
CA ASP A 494 48.94 -1.61 14.63
C ASP A 494 47.72 -2.45 15.08
N LEU A 495 48.02 -3.74 15.24
CA LEU A 495 47.52 -4.72 16.21
C LEU A 495 46.01 -5.07 16.19
N SER A 496 45.73 -6.26 15.66
CA SER A 496 44.76 -7.24 16.21
C SER A 496 43.27 -6.86 16.22
N MET A 497 42.79 -6.10 15.24
CA MET A 497 41.35 -5.88 15.10
C MET A 497 40.61 -7.13 14.61
N LYS A 498 40.20 -7.99 15.54
CA LYS A 498 39.25 -9.06 15.22
C LYS A 498 37.84 -8.51 15.35
N LEU A 499 37.15 -8.37 14.21
CA LEU A 499 35.72 -8.09 14.14
C LEU A 499 34.98 -9.41 13.82
N PRO A 500 34.85 -10.35 14.79
CA PRO A 500 34.36 -11.71 14.52
C PRO A 500 32.90 -11.76 14.06
N HIS A 501 32.16 -10.67 14.22
CA HIS A 501 30.75 -10.56 13.88
C HIS A 501 30.49 -9.82 12.56
N LEU A 502 31.53 -9.24 11.95
CA LEU A 502 31.39 -8.44 10.74
C LEU A 502 31.01 -9.32 9.54
N LYS A 503 29.84 -9.06 8.97
CA LYS A 503 29.26 -9.85 7.88
C LYS A 503 29.04 -9.04 6.61
N TYR A 504 28.93 -7.72 6.72
CA TYR A 504 28.57 -6.82 5.62
C TYR A 504 29.51 -5.62 5.61
N ILE A 505 30.13 -5.37 4.46
CA ILE A 505 30.89 -4.15 4.20
C ILE A 505 30.38 -3.55 2.89
N TYR A 506 30.15 -2.24 2.92
CA TYR A 506 29.81 -1.42 1.76
C TYR A 506 30.75 -0.21 1.72
N PHE A 507 31.46 -0.06 0.59
CA PHE A 507 32.31 1.10 0.32
C PHE A 507 31.82 1.83 -0.91
N GLN A 508 31.64 3.15 -0.79
CA GLN A 508 31.32 4.04 -1.89
C GLN A 508 32.42 5.09 -2.06
N ASP A 509 32.74 5.43 -3.31
CA ASP A 509 33.77 6.42 -3.66
C ASP A 509 35.11 6.15 -2.98
N PHE A 510 35.61 4.92 -3.13
CA PHE A 510 36.81 4.45 -2.45
C PHE A 510 38.07 4.79 -3.24
N ASP A 511 38.94 5.59 -2.62
CA ASP A 511 40.15 6.15 -3.22
C ASP A 511 41.43 5.84 -2.38
N ALA A 512 41.52 4.66 -1.77
CA ALA A 512 42.81 4.14 -1.23
C ALA A 512 43.55 3.29 -2.27
N SER A 513 44.86 3.10 -2.14
CA SER A 513 45.59 2.16 -3.00
C SER A 513 45.15 0.71 -2.75
N PHE A 514 45.33 -0.20 -3.72
CA PHE A 514 44.96 -1.60 -3.50
C PHE A 514 45.80 -2.21 -2.38
N ASP A 515 47.07 -1.85 -2.25
CA ASP A 515 47.96 -2.40 -1.23
C ASP A 515 47.47 -2.05 0.19
N GLU A 516 47.12 -0.78 0.43
CA GLU A 516 46.51 -0.35 1.71
C GLU A 516 45.18 -1.05 1.98
N PHE A 517 44.34 -1.21 0.95
CA PHE A 517 43.08 -1.94 1.06
C PHE A 517 43.29 -3.42 1.37
N GLU A 518 44.29 -4.05 0.75
CA GLU A 518 44.63 -5.45 0.97
C GLU A 518 45.02 -5.69 2.42
N GLU A 519 45.89 -4.84 2.97
CA GLU A 519 46.27 -4.89 4.39
C GLU A 519 45.09 -4.64 5.32
N PHE A 520 44.20 -3.70 4.99
CA PHE A 520 42.97 -3.47 5.75
C PHE A 520 42.07 -4.71 5.78
N ILE A 521 41.85 -5.39 4.63
CA ILE A 521 41.04 -6.61 4.57
C ILE A 521 41.69 -7.76 5.35
N LYS A 522 43.01 -7.91 5.28
CA LYS A 522 43.78 -8.90 6.05
C LYS A 522 43.57 -8.71 7.55
N ALA A 523 43.50 -7.46 8.02
CA ALA A 523 43.29 -7.14 9.42
C ALA A 523 41.90 -7.56 9.93
N ILE A 524 40.82 -7.38 9.15
CA ILE A 524 39.44 -7.52 9.65
C ILE A 524 38.74 -8.84 9.32
N SER A 525 39.19 -9.62 8.33
CA SER A 525 38.28 -10.54 7.62
C SER A 525 38.57 -12.04 7.77
N SER A 526 37.52 -12.78 8.21
CA SER A 526 37.31 -14.21 7.90
C SER A 526 35.83 -14.60 7.79
N GLN A 527 34.91 -13.77 8.31
CA GLN A 527 33.46 -14.06 8.41
C GLN A 527 32.59 -13.25 7.42
N LEU A 528 33.20 -12.44 6.55
CA LEU A 528 32.50 -11.55 5.63
C LEU A 528 31.63 -12.35 4.66
N GLN A 529 30.35 -11.99 4.54
CA GLN A 529 29.37 -12.68 3.69
C GLN A 529 28.93 -11.86 2.48
N ILE A 530 28.84 -10.54 2.64
CA ILE A 530 28.52 -9.61 1.56
C ILE A 530 29.56 -8.49 1.55
N PHE A 531 30.10 -8.25 0.37
CA PHE A 531 31.05 -7.18 0.13
C PHE A 531 30.64 -6.37 -1.09
N SER A 532 30.64 -5.05 -0.96
CA SER A 532 30.34 -4.10 -2.02
C SER A 532 31.36 -2.99 -2.00
N ILE A 533 31.92 -2.66 -3.15
CA ILE A 533 32.90 -1.58 -3.28
C ILE A 533 32.70 -0.82 -4.59
N SER A 534 32.72 0.51 -4.50
CA SER A 534 32.79 1.44 -5.63
C SER A 534 34.17 2.10 -5.66
N ILE A 535 34.90 1.94 -6.75
CA ILE A 535 36.26 2.47 -6.93
C ILE A 535 36.24 3.64 -7.90
N LEU A 536 36.94 4.72 -7.53
CA LEU A 536 37.17 5.86 -8.41
C LEU A 536 38.57 5.76 -9.06
N ARG A 537 38.62 5.68 -10.39
CA ARG A 537 39.82 5.98 -11.22
C ARG A 537 41.09 5.13 -10.99
N LYS A 538 41.10 4.11 -10.12
CA LYS A 538 42.29 3.30 -9.78
C LYS A 538 42.34 1.93 -10.44
N LYS A 539 43.08 1.83 -11.55
CA LYS A 539 43.23 0.60 -12.36
C LYS A 539 43.74 -0.62 -11.58
N THR A 540 44.48 -0.44 -10.48
CA THR A 540 44.99 -1.57 -9.67
C THR A 540 43.88 -2.46 -9.11
N TYR A 541 42.65 -1.96 -8.98
CA TYR A 541 41.48 -2.74 -8.53
C TYR A 541 40.85 -3.63 -9.61
N LEU A 542 41.35 -3.58 -10.84
CA LEU A 542 40.87 -4.40 -11.94
C LEU A 542 41.64 -5.73 -12.06
N ASP A 543 42.71 -5.89 -11.30
CA ASP A 543 43.50 -7.11 -11.22
C ASP A 543 42.68 -8.24 -10.57
N GLY A 544 42.10 -9.10 -11.40
CA GLY A 544 41.26 -10.21 -10.95
C GLY A 544 42.03 -11.26 -10.13
N ASP A 545 43.32 -11.46 -10.40
CA ASP A 545 44.14 -12.47 -9.73
C ASP A 545 44.49 -12.02 -8.30
N ARG A 546 44.65 -10.70 -8.08
CA ARG A 546 44.75 -10.12 -6.74
C ARG A 546 43.46 -10.30 -5.94
N TRP A 547 42.31 -10.00 -6.54
CA TRP A 547 41.01 -10.24 -5.90
C TRP A 547 40.77 -11.71 -5.58
N GLU A 548 41.11 -12.62 -6.49
CA GLU A 548 40.94 -14.06 -6.27
C GLU A 548 41.76 -14.54 -5.07
N ARG A 549 43.03 -14.14 -4.97
CA ARG A 549 43.88 -14.45 -3.81
C ARG A 549 43.31 -13.86 -2.53
N LEU A 550 42.97 -12.57 -2.53
CA LEU A 550 42.44 -11.87 -1.36
C LEU A 550 41.14 -12.52 -0.84
N ILE A 551 40.20 -12.85 -1.73
CA ILE A 551 38.93 -13.47 -1.35
C ILE A 551 39.14 -14.91 -0.85
N LYS A 552 39.95 -15.69 -1.55
CA LYS A 552 40.21 -17.09 -1.18
C LYS A 552 40.90 -17.21 0.18
N GLU A 553 41.85 -16.33 0.47
CA GLU A 553 42.64 -16.38 1.69
C GLU A 553 41.95 -15.69 2.87
N TYR A 554 41.32 -14.53 2.67
CA TYR A 554 40.83 -13.68 3.76
C TYR A 554 39.30 -13.48 3.77
N MET A 555 38.56 -13.89 2.74
CA MET A 555 37.09 -13.81 2.72
C MET A 555 36.42 -15.15 2.32
N PRO A 556 36.76 -16.29 2.94
CA PRO A 556 36.30 -17.61 2.50
C PRO A 556 34.78 -17.82 2.63
N GLN A 557 34.09 -17.01 3.45
CA GLN A 557 32.64 -17.07 3.66
C GLN A 557 31.85 -16.14 2.72
N LEU A 558 32.52 -15.46 1.78
CA LEU A 558 31.90 -14.48 0.89
C LEU A 558 30.88 -15.17 -0.03
N LYS A 559 29.63 -14.70 0.05
CA LYS A 559 28.51 -15.21 -0.76
C LYS A 559 28.14 -14.25 -1.88
N LYS A 560 28.40 -12.96 -1.71
CA LYS A 560 28.05 -11.92 -2.67
C LYS A 560 29.14 -10.86 -2.73
N PHE A 561 29.64 -10.64 -3.93
CA PHE A 561 30.57 -9.57 -4.26
C PHE A 561 29.96 -8.61 -5.29
N TYR A 562 29.92 -7.33 -4.96
CA TYR A 562 29.49 -6.23 -5.83
C TYR A 562 30.68 -5.31 -6.09
N PHE A 563 30.97 -5.08 -7.36
CA PHE A 563 32.11 -4.26 -7.76
C PHE A 563 31.65 -3.20 -8.73
N HIS A 564 31.82 -1.94 -8.37
CA HIS A 564 31.55 -0.81 -9.21
C HIS A 564 32.86 -0.07 -9.49
N PHE A 565 33.08 0.30 -10.74
CA PHE A 565 34.27 1.04 -11.15
C PHE A 565 33.87 2.24 -11.98
N ASP A 566 34.14 3.43 -11.46
CA ASP A 566 33.88 4.68 -12.18
C ASP A 566 35.17 5.28 -12.74
N GLN A 567 35.15 5.60 -14.04
CA GLN A 567 36.21 6.30 -14.73
C GLN A 567 35.72 7.66 -15.25
N TYR A 568 35.91 8.70 -14.44
CA TYR A 568 35.78 10.08 -14.91
C TYR A 568 37.03 10.49 -15.69
N PHE A 569 36.91 10.73 -16.99
CA PHE A 569 37.92 11.46 -17.75
C PHE A 569 37.80 12.94 -17.39
N ASP A 570 38.90 13.65 -17.14
CA ASP A 570 38.86 15.07 -16.78
C ASP A 570 38.63 15.95 -18.03
N GLY A 571 38.06 17.14 -17.85
CA GLY A 571 37.61 18.06 -18.91
C GLY A 571 38.71 18.88 -19.54
N ASN A 572 39.93 18.83 -18.99
CA ASN A 572 41.04 19.64 -19.44
C ASN A 572 42.29 18.78 -19.64
N ASN A 573 42.87 18.94 -20.82
CA ASN A 573 44.18 18.49 -21.27
C ASN A 573 44.26 17.13 -21.98
N GLU A 574 44.60 17.29 -23.26
CA GLU A 574 45.21 16.36 -24.21
C GLU A 574 44.32 15.23 -24.75
N GLN A 575 44.29 15.19 -26.09
CA GLN A 575 43.93 14.03 -26.89
C GLN A 575 44.86 12.87 -26.51
N ILE A 576 44.61 12.21 -25.38
CA ILE A 576 45.16 10.88 -25.16
C ILE A 576 44.42 9.99 -26.16
N ASN A 577 45.17 9.51 -27.16
CA ASN A 577 44.71 8.49 -28.10
C ASN A 577 44.08 7.34 -27.29
N LEU A 578 42.75 7.28 -27.31
CA LEU A 578 41.89 6.32 -26.59
C LEU A 578 42.04 4.86 -27.07
N SER A 579 43.00 4.57 -27.96
CA SER A 579 43.20 3.23 -28.55
C SER A 579 43.89 2.24 -27.60
N ASP A 580 44.83 2.70 -26.77
CA ASP A 580 45.73 1.78 -26.07
C ASP A 580 45.30 1.56 -24.62
N SER A 581 44.89 2.62 -23.91
CA SER A 581 44.49 2.55 -22.50
C SER A 581 43.15 1.84 -22.25
N THR A 582 42.24 1.88 -23.23
CA THR A 582 40.94 1.19 -23.16
C THR A 582 41.07 -0.31 -23.45
N ASN A 583 41.95 -0.71 -24.37
CA ASN A 583 42.22 -2.11 -24.66
C ASN A 583 42.97 -2.79 -23.51
N GLU A 584 43.93 -2.10 -22.89
CA GLU A 584 44.62 -2.58 -21.69
C GLU A 584 43.66 -2.72 -20.49
N PHE A 585 42.76 -1.73 -20.32
CA PHE A 585 41.68 -1.77 -19.32
C PHE A 585 40.70 -2.93 -19.55
N ILE A 586 40.26 -3.15 -20.79
CA ILE A 586 39.36 -4.26 -21.15
C ILE A 586 40.05 -5.61 -20.96
N ASN A 587 41.33 -5.72 -21.30
CA ASN A 587 42.10 -6.95 -21.10
C ASN A 587 42.19 -7.34 -19.61
N GLN A 588 42.12 -6.40 -18.67
CA GLN A 588 42.11 -6.72 -17.24
C GLN A 588 40.82 -7.45 -16.79
N PHE A 589 39.72 -7.28 -17.53
CA PHE A 589 38.48 -8.04 -17.31
C PHE A 589 38.49 -9.45 -17.93
N SER A 590 39.59 -9.85 -18.58
CA SER A 590 39.74 -11.18 -19.16
C SER A 590 40.17 -12.26 -18.16
N SER A 591 40.51 -11.88 -16.91
CA SER A 591 40.84 -12.86 -15.86
C SER A 591 39.65 -13.79 -15.58
N PRO A 592 39.89 -15.10 -15.37
CA PRO A 592 38.86 -16.06 -14.97
C PRO A 592 38.05 -15.61 -13.76
N PHE A 593 38.63 -14.80 -12.86
CA PHE A 593 37.93 -14.25 -11.70
C PHE A 593 36.64 -13.49 -12.07
N TRP A 594 36.72 -12.61 -13.09
CA TRP A 594 35.58 -11.80 -13.54
C TRP A 594 34.59 -12.60 -14.40
N ILE A 595 35.06 -13.68 -15.03
CA ILE A 595 34.31 -14.50 -15.98
C ILE A 595 33.60 -15.68 -15.29
N GLU A 596 34.22 -16.27 -14.26
CA GLU A 596 33.72 -17.42 -13.51
C GLU A 596 32.75 -16.99 -12.41
N ARG A 597 31.52 -17.51 -12.49
CA ARG A 597 30.32 -17.07 -11.75
C ARG A 597 30.30 -17.37 -10.25
N LYS A 598 31.40 -17.79 -9.64
CA LYS A 598 31.35 -18.40 -8.30
C LYS A 598 31.00 -17.39 -7.21
N LEU A 599 31.39 -16.12 -7.36
CA LEU A 599 31.31 -15.11 -6.27
C LEU A 599 30.70 -13.76 -6.70
N PHE A 600 30.52 -13.54 -8.00
CA PHE A 600 30.29 -12.23 -8.59
C PHE A 600 28.84 -12.00 -9.07
N ARG A 601 28.28 -10.82 -8.76
CA ARG A 601 26.89 -10.45 -9.13
C ARG A 601 26.78 -9.36 -10.19
N GLU A 602 27.53 -8.28 -10.07
CA GLU A 602 27.39 -7.08 -10.90
C GLU A 602 28.69 -6.26 -10.98
N ILE A 603 29.09 -5.94 -12.21
CA ILE A 603 30.21 -5.06 -12.61
C ILE A 603 29.50 -3.95 -13.35
N GLN A 604 29.73 -2.73 -12.92
CA GLN A 604 29.35 -1.56 -13.68
C GLN A 604 30.60 -0.73 -13.95
N VAL A 605 30.76 -0.35 -15.21
CA VAL A 605 31.82 0.54 -15.67
C VAL A 605 31.17 1.76 -16.28
N TYR A 606 31.51 2.93 -15.73
CA TYR A 606 31.02 4.21 -16.19
C TYR A 606 32.10 4.92 -17.01
N SER A 607 31.69 5.49 -18.14
CA SER A 607 32.46 6.44 -18.93
C SER A 607 31.61 7.67 -19.23
N ARG A 608 32.24 8.77 -19.68
CA ARG A 608 31.53 10.00 -20.08
C ARG A 608 30.43 9.78 -21.13
N VAL A 609 30.60 8.82 -22.02
CA VAL A 609 29.74 8.61 -23.19
C VAL A 609 28.77 7.45 -22.98
N SER A 610 29.13 6.48 -22.14
CA SER A 610 28.45 5.18 -22.11
C SER A 610 28.64 4.42 -20.82
N THR A 611 27.65 3.60 -20.49
CA THR A 611 27.70 2.64 -19.39
C THR A 611 27.78 1.24 -19.92
N PHE A 612 28.63 0.45 -19.29
CA PHE A 612 28.77 -0.97 -19.55
C PHE A 612 28.53 -1.71 -18.24
N SER A 613 27.60 -2.67 -18.25
CA SER A 613 27.43 -3.52 -17.07
C SER A 613 27.28 -4.99 -17.43
N ILE A 614 27.90 -5.81 -16.60
CA ILE A 614 27.84 -7.28 -16.67
C ILE A 614 27.09 -7.77 -15.45
N HIS A 615 26.02 -8.53 -15.68
CA HIS A 615 25.25 -9.15 -14.62
C HIS A 615 25.31 -10.67 -14.73
N SER A 616 25.56 -11.35 -13.60
CA SER A 616 25.22 -12.77 -13.49
C SER A 616 23.70 -12.88 -13.31
N TYR A 617 23.01 -13.49 -14.28
CA TYR A 617 21.55 -13.42 -14.35
C TYR A 617 20.90 -14.34 -13.31
N ARG A 618 20.68 -13.79 -12.12
CA ARG A 618 19.60 -14.15 -11.18
C ARG A 618 18.95 -12.84 -10.72
N LYS A 619 18.18 -12.22 -11.61
CA LYS A 619 17.49 -10.96 -11.30
C LYS A 619 16.04 -11.25 -10.87
N LYS A 620 15.83 -11.46 -9.57
CA LYS A 620 14.71 -10.75 -8.91
C LYS A 620 15.18 -9.31 -8.79
N TRP A 621 14.57 -8.40 -9.56
CA TRP A 621 14.79 -6.97 -9.42
C TRP A 621 14.44 -6.55 -7.98
N ILE A 622 15.37 -5.85 -7.35
CA ILE A 622 15.09 -4.91 -6.27
C ILE A 622 15.49 -3.57 -6.90
N ASP A 623 14.51 -2.72 -7.15
CA ASP A 623 14.73 -1.30 -7.44
C ASP A 623 15.65 -0.70 -6.38
N ARG A 624 16.73 -0.05 -6.82
CA ARG A 624 17.47 0.93 -6.02
C ARG A 624 17.79 2.10 -6.94
N HIS A 625 16.80 2.95 -7.13
CA HIS A 625 16.93 4.40 -7.07
C HIS A 625 15.51 5.00 -7.04
N GLU A 626 14.76 4.71 -5.99
CA GLU A 626 13.69 5.58 -5.52
C GLU A 626 13.76 5.63 -4.00
N HIS A 627 13.49 6.82 -3.49
CA HIS A 627 13.52 7.27 -2.11
C HIS A 627 13.22 6.23 -1.02
N MET A 628 13.96 6.32 0.09
CA MET A 628 13.38 6.04 1.40
C MET A 628 12.26 7.05 1.65
N ASN A 629 11.08 6.79 1.10
CA ASN A 629 9.81 7.08 1.74
C ASN A 629 9.04 5.76 1.75
N ASN A 630 8.48 5.43 2.92
CA ASN A 630 7.50 4.36 3.11
C ASN A 630 6.38 4.54 2.06
N ASP A 631 5.79 3.53 1.43
CA ASP A 631 5.10 2.37 1.98
C ASP A 631 4.84 1.34 0.85
N THR A 632 4.56 0.09 1.23
CA THR A 632 3.74 -0.92 0.53
C THR A 632 3.84 -1.04 -1.00
N TYR A 633 4.30 -2.17 -1.54
CA TYR A 633 3.55 -2.98 -2.53
C TYR A 633 4.21 -4.36 -2.72
N SER A 634 3.46 -5.27 -3.30
CA SER A 634 3.23 -6.63 -2.83
C SER A 634 3.98 -7.73 -3.59
N LYS A 635 3.97 -8.93 -2.99
CA LYS A 635 4.34 -10.21 -3.59
C LYS A 635 3.52 -10.50 -4.86
N GLN A 636 3.99 -10.12 -6.05
CA GLN A 636 3.44 -10.61 -7.32
C GLN A 636 4.53 -10.72 -8.40
N SER A 637 5.24 -11.85 -8.44
CA SER A 637 6.09 -12.21 -9.61
C SER A 637 6.21 -13.72 -9.85
N LEU A 638 5.21 -14.51 -9.42
CA LEU A 638 5.22 -15.98 -9.52
C LEU A 638 4.75 -16.54 -10.88
N ILE A 639 4.46 -15.70 -11.89
CA ILE A 639 3.86 -16.15 -13.17
C ILE A 639 4.88 -16.13 -14.33
N GLU A 640 5.94 -15.32 -14.30
CA GLU A 640 6.92 -15.25 -15.40
C GLU A 640 7.79 -16.54 -15.53
N ASP A 641 7.91 -17.33 -14.46
CA ASP A 641 8.79 -18.52 -14.40
C ASP A 641 8.16 -19.82 -14.96
N ASN A 642 6.86 -19.81 -15.32
CA ASN A 642 6.14 -21.04 -15.71
C ASN A 642 6.13 -21.36 -17.22
N CYS A 643 6.60 -20.45 -18.08
CA CYS A 643 6.70 -20.69 -19.54
C CYS A 643 8.09 -21.11 -20.00
N ILE A 644 9.05 -21.28 -19.08
CA ILE A 644 10.37 -21.79 -19.39
C ILE A 644 10.27 -23.31 -19.44
N SER A 645 10.54 -23.91 -20.60
CA SER A 645 10.61 -25.36 -20.74
C SER A 645 11.52 -25.93 -19.64
N ASN A 646 11.17 -27.09 -19.09
CA ASN A 646 11.95 -27.72 -18.00
C ASN A 646 13.44 -27.99 -18.36
N GLN A 647 13.86 -27.76 -19.62
CA GLN A 647 15.26 -27.80 -20.06
C GLN A 647 16.07 -26.53 -19.76
N GLU A 648 15.45 -25.36 -19.58
CA GLU A 648 16.18 -24.11 -19.29
C GLU A 648 16.43 -23.90 -17.79
N LYS A 649 15.71 -24.60 -16.91
CA LYS A 649 15.97 -24.59 -15.46
C LYS A 649 17.35 -25.17 -15.08
N THR A 650 18.04 -25.81 -16.02
CA THR A 650 19.37 -26.40 -15.83
C THR A 650 20.52 -25.61 -16.44
N ASP A 651 20.27 -24.52 -17.18
CA ASP A 651 21.37 -23.77 -17.80
C ASP A 651 21.96 -22.77 -16.78
N HIS A 652 22.98 -23.22 -16.03
CA HIS A 652 23.79 -22.41 -15.10
C HIS A 652 24.56 -21.25 -15.79
N ARG A 653 24.20 -20.89 -17.03
CA ARG A 653 25.00 -20.09 -17.95
C ARG A 653 24.40 -18.76 -18.42
N MET A 654 23.49 -18.13 -17.68
CA MET A 654 22.95 -16.82 -18.07
C MET A 654 23.87 -15.63 -17.65
N ILE A 655 24.50 -14.96 -18.63
CA ILE A 655 25.23 -13.67 -18.47
C ILE A 655 24.52 -12.62 -19.32
N GLN A 656 24.22 -11.48 -18.69
CA GLN A 656 23.65 -10.32 -19.36
C GLN A 656 24.72 -9.25 -19.54
N LEU A 657 24.81 -8.75 -20.77
CA LEU A 657 25.50 -7.53 -21.13
C LEU A 657 24.46 -6.42 -21.22
N THR A 658 24.63 -5.34 -20.46
CA THR A 658 23.84 -4.12 -20.61
C THR A 658 24.71 -3.00 -21.16
N ILE A 659 24.27 -2.37 -22.24
CA ILE A 659 24.93 -1.22 -22.88
C ILE A 659 23.98 -0.03 -22.79
N GLY A 660 24.38 1.02 -22.07
CA GLY A 660 23.61 2.27 -21.94
C GLY A 660 24.42 3.49 -22.34
N ASN A 661 23.74 4.63 -22.49
CA ASN A 661 24.38 5.94 -22.67
C ASN A 661 24.30 6.78 -21.38
N ASN A 662 25.38 7.52 -21.12
CA ASN A 662 25.34 8.65 -20.20
C ASN A 662 25.09 9.92 -21.01
N GLU A 663 24.36 10.87 -20.43
CA GLU A 663 23.73 12.04 -21.05
C GLU A 663 24.47 12.65 -22.27
N TYR A 664 23.72 12.95 -23.35
CA TYR A 664 24.06 13.81 -24.50
C TYR A 664 24.98 13.30 -25.64
N THR A 665 25.35 12.02 -25.76
CA THR A 665 26.16 11.55 -26.92
C THR A 665 25.67 10.25 -27.55
N THR A 666 25.65 10.16 -28.90
CA THR A 666 25.31 8.92 -29.62
C THR A 666 26.50 7.96 -29.61
N LEU A 667 26.26 6.66 -29.42
CA LEU A 667 27.28 5.62 -29.57
C LEU A 667 28.03 5.81 -30.91
N ASP A 668 29.36 5.70 -30.92
CA ASP A 668 30.17 5.81 -32.13
C ASP A 668 30.71 4.44 -32.60
N ARG A 669 31.08 4.34 -33.88
CA ARG A 669 31.61 3.11 -34.49
C ARG A 669 32.93 2.64 -33.84
N PRO A 670 33.88 3.52 -33.48
CA PRO A 670 35.07 3.15 -32.71
C PRO A 670 34.76 2.49 -31.36
N TYR A 671 33.72 2.91 -30.65
CA TYR A 671 33.32 2.32 -29.37
C TYR A 671 32.85 0.88 -29.51
N ILE A 672 32.09 0.57 -30.57
CA ILE A 672 31.67 -0.81 -30.85
C ILE A 672 32.86 -1.70 -31.19
N GLU A 673 33.81 -1.25 -32.01
CA GLU A 673 35.04 -2.01 -32.28
C GLU A 673 35.84 -2.29 -31.00
N ARG A 674 35.86 -1.34 -30.04
CA ARG A 674 36.48 -1.53 -28.71
C ARG A 674 35.73 -2.58 -27.88
N LEU A 675 34.41 -2.54 -27.85
CA LEU A 675 33.58 -3.53 -27.14
C LEU A 675 33.74 -4.97 -27.65
N LYS A 676 34.09 -5.16 -28.94
CA LYS A 676 34.29 -6.51 -29.51
C LYS A 676 35.32 -7.34 -28.76
N SER A 677 36.33 -6.70 -28.15
CA SER A 677 37.37 -7.40 -27.38
C SER A 677 36.82 -7.99 -26.07
N VAL A 678 36.07 -7.20 -25.29
CA VAL A 678 35.34 -7.66 -24.08
C VAL A 678 34.36 -8.79 -24.44
N VAL A 679 33.62 -8.57 -25.51
CA VAL A 679 32.55 -9.44 -26.01
C VAL A 679 33.06 -10.80 -26.48
N LYS A 680 34.27 -10.86 -27.06
CA LYS A 680 34.90 -12.12 -27.45
C LYS A 680 35.37 -12.96 -26.27
N ALA A 681 35.80 -12.31 -25.18
CA ALA A 681 36.30 -13.01 -23.99
C ALA A 681 35.17 -13.66 -23.18
N ILE A 682 33.95 -13.08 -23.20
CA ILE A 682 32.83 -13.49 -22.37
C ILE A 682 31.69 -14.05 -23.23
N GLN A 683 31.26 -15.28 -22.95
CA GLN A 683 30.11 -15.87 -23.63
C GLN A 683 28.78 -15.33 -23.08
N PHE A 684 28.36 -14.16 -23.56
CA PHE A 684 27.07 -13.58 -23.23
C PHE A 684 25.91 -14.37 -23.84
N THR A 685 24.81 -14.42 -23.10
CA THR A 685 23.56 -15.10 -23.50
C THR A 685 22.38 -14.13 -23.57
N HIS A 686 22.50 -12.99 -22.88
CA HIS A 686 21.49 -11.94 -22.80
C HIS A 686 22.15 -10.61 -23.17
N LEU A 687 21.49 -9.81 -23.99
CA LEU A 687 21.92 -8.47 -24.37
C LEU A 687 20.77 -7.50 -24.08
N ASP A 688 21.04 -6.47 -23.30
CA ASP A 688 20.13 -5.36 -23.00
C ASP A 688 20.77 -4.06 -23.51
N ILE A 689 20.08 -3.34 -24.37
CA ILE A 689 20.56 -2.09 -24.94
C ILE A 689 19.57 -1.00 -24.56
N ASP A 690 20.07 -0.03 -23.81
CA ASP A 690 19.31 1.11 -23.34
C ASP A 690 19.87 2.38 -24.01
N ASN A 691 19.50 2.59 -25.28
CA ASN A 691 20.12 3.63 -26.11
C ASN A 691 19.15 4.31 -27.08
N ASP A 692 18.84 5.58 -26.80
CA ASP A 692 18.13 6.47 -27.72
C ASP A 692 19.07 6.97 -28.83
N GLY A 693 19.08 6.28 -29.98
CA GLY A 693 19.80 6.73 -31.19
C GLY A 693 20.74 5.73 -31.83
N MET A 694 20.79 4.49 -31.35
CA MET A 694 21.57 3.42 -31.99
C MET A 694 21.10 3.19 -33.44
N SER A 695 22.03 3.15 -34.40
CA SER A 695 21.68 2.79 -35.78
C SER A 695 21.52 1.28 -35.97
N ILE A 696 20.72 0.86 -36.95
CA ILE A 696 20.56 -0.56 -37.29
C ILE A 696 21.91 -1.22 -37.57
N LYS A 697 22.78 -0.56 -38.34
CA LYS A 697 24.12 -1.07 -38.67
C LYS A 697 24.94 -1.41 -37.43
N MET A 698 24.85 -0.56 -36.41
CA MET A 698 25.56 -0.75 -35.14
C MET A 698 25.02 -1.92 -34.33
N LEU A 699 23.70 -2.07 -34.27
CA LEU A 699 23.06 -3.25 -33.66
C LEU A 699 23.55 -4.53 -34.33
N LEU A 700 23.64 -4.55 -35.67
CA LEU A 700 24.13 -5.72 -36.41
C LEU A 700 25.62 -6.01 -36.13
N ASP A 701 26.45 -4.97 -36.05
CA ASP A 701 27.87 -5.13 -35.71
C ASP A 701 28.05 -5.73 -34.29
N ILE A 702 27.24 -5.32 -33.32
CA ILE A 702 27.23 -5.87 -31.95
C ILE A 702 26.78 -7.34 -31.95
N LEU A 703 25.65 -7.64 -32.60
CA LEU A 703 25.11 -9.00 -32.68
C LEU A 703 26.07 -9.96 -33.40
N SER A 704 26.78 -9.49 -34.44
CA SER A 704 27.80 -10.29 -35.14
C SER A 704 28.96 -10.73 -34.24
N SER A 705 29.22 -9.95 -33.18
CA SER A 705 30.29 -10.20 -32.22
C SER A 705 29.84 -11.09 -31.06
N LEU A 706 28.52 -11.32 -30.91
CA LEU A 706 27.91 -12.06 -29.81
C LEU A 706 27.19 -13.33 -30.31
N PRO A 707 27.92 -14.39 -30.70
CA PRO A 707 27.35 -15.55 -31.42
C PRO A 707 26.50 -16.50 -30.57
N ASN A 708 26.32 -16.23 -29.26
CA ASN A 708 25.63 -17.09 -28.31
C ASN A 708 24.43 -16.43 -27.61
N ILE A 709 23.98 -15.26 -28.10
CA ILE A 709 22.83 -14.56 -27.55
C ILE A 709 21.56 -15.38 -27.78
N LYS A 710 20.84 -15.64 -26.69
CA LYS A 710 19.51 -16.25 -26.66
C LYS A 710 18.42 -15.19 -26.44
N SER A 711 18.74 -14.11 -25.71
CA SER A 711 17.79 -13.04 -25.39
C SER A 711 18.31 -11.65 -25.76
N LEU A 712 17.48 -10.87 -26.43
CA LEU A 712 17.73 -9.48 -26.82
C LEU A 712 16.66 -8.56 -26.22
N LYS A 713 17.07 -7.51 -25.53
CA LYS A 713 16.21 -6.43 -25.03
C LYS A 713 16.73 -5.10 -25.57
N LEU A 714 15.83 -4.30 -26.14
CA LEU A 714 16.11 -2.95 -26.62
C LEU A 714 15.11 -2.02 -25.94
N SER A 715 15.55 -1.07 -25.12
CA SER A 715 14.65 -0.09 -24.50
C SER A 715 14.10 0.93 -25.51
N SER A 716 14.89 1.22 -26.53
CA SER A 716 14.53 2.14 -27.61
C SER A 716 14.98 1.57 -28.95
N LEU A 717 14.15 1.77 -29.98
CA LEU A 717 14.40 1.21 -31.29
C LEU A 717 15.20 2.19 -32.18
N PRO A 718 16.05 1.67 -33.09
CA PRO A 718 16.79 2.50 -34.03
C PRO A 718 15.89 3.46 -34.84
N ARG A 719 16.34 4.72 -35.02
CA ARG A 719 15.66 5.73 -35.86
C ARG A 719 15.84 5.42 -37.37
N PHE A 720 14.77 5.58 -38.16
CA PHE A 720 14.67 5.28 -39.61
C PHE A 720 15.28 6.34 -40.53
N PRO A 721 15.72 5.99 -41.77
CA PRO A 721 14.94 5.35 -42.86
C PRO A 721 15.43 3.95 -43.31
N LEU A 722 14.48 3.03 -43.53
CA LEU A 722 14.72 1.66 -44.05
C LEU A 722 14.98 1.58 -45.57
N GLU A 723 14.85 2.70 -46.30
CA GLU A 723 14.92 2.72 -47.77
C GLU A 723 16.31 2.38 -48.35
N SER A 724 17.34 2.20 -47.51
CA SER A 724 18.73 1.96 -47.96
C SER A 724 19.34 0.60 -47.59
N LEU A 725 18.60 -0.28 -46.90
CA LEU A 725 19.09 -1.61 -46.51
C LEU A 725 18.05 -2.68 -46.84
N SER A 726 18.33 -3.52 -47.83
CA SER A 726 17.50 -4.67 -48.14
C SER A 726 17.64 -5.75 -47.05
N ILE A 727 16.64 -6.63 -46.90
CA ILE A 727 16.73 -7.80 -46.02
C ILE A 727 17.90 -8.71 -46.43
N GLU A 728 18.29 -8.71 -47.71
CA GLU A 728 19.47 -9.41 -48.21
C GLU A 728 20.78 -8.77 -47.70
N ASP A 729 20.87 -7.45 -47.63
CA ASP A 729 22.04 -6.75 -47.06
C ASP A 729 22.25 -7.05 -45.57
N VAL A 730 21.15 -7.24 -44.84
CA VAL A 730 21.16 -7.63 -43.42
C VAL A 730 21.62 -9.08 -43.26
N LYS A 731 21.09 -10.00 -44.08
CA LYS A 731 21.48 -11.42 -44.08
C LYS A 731 22.93 -11.64 -44.52
N ASN A 732 23.45 -10.81 -45.42
CA ASN A 732 24.84 -10.89 -45.90
C ASN A 732 25.87 -10.36 -44.89
N ARG A 733 25.46 -9.50 -43.94
CA ARG A 733 26.35 -8.90 -42.92
C ARG A 733 26.40 -9.62 -41.59
N LEU A 734 25.48 -10.55 -41.33
CA LEU A 734 25.41 -11.29 -40.08
C LEU A 734 25.68 -12.78 -40.32
N PRO A 735 26.52 -13.42 -39.51
CA PRO A 735 26.56 -14.88 -39.52
C PRO A 735 25.19 -15.42 -39.10
N VAL A 736 24.53 -16.14 -40.01
CA VAL A 736 23.19 -16.75 -39.81
C VAL A 736 23.10 -17.54 -38.49
N SER A 737 24.22 -18.08 -38.01
CA SER A 737 24.34 -18.80 -36.73
C SER A 737 24.15 -17.95 -35.47
N ALA A 738 24.39 -16.64 -35.50
CA ALA A 738 24.27 -15.76 -34.34
C ALA A 738 22.82 -15.34 -34.10
N ILE A 739 22.07 -15.06 -35.17
CA ILE A 739 20.69 -14.60 -35.07
C ILE A 739 19.71 -15.77 -34.86
N ASN A 740 20.03 -16.95 -35.40
CA ASN A 740 19.18 -18.13 -35.26
C ASN A 740 19.05 -18.66 -33.83
N LYS A 741 19.93 -18.22 -32.90
CA LYS A 741 19.87 -18.62 -31.49
C LYS A 741 18.99 -17.70 -30.64
N ILE A 742 18.57 -16.54 -31.16
CA ILE A 742 17.75 -15.59 -30.42
C ILE A 742 16.31 -16.10 -30.39
N THR A 743 15.89 -16.60 -29.24
CA THR A 743 14.53 -17.10 -28.99
C THR A 743 13.67 -16.08 -28.24
N LYS A 744 14.28 -15.10 -27.55
CA LYS A 744 13.56 -14.11 -26.73
C LYS A 744 13.91 -12.68 -27.12
N VAL A 745 12.91 -11.91 -27.54
CA VAL A 745 13.08 -10.49 -27.90
C VAL A 745 12.14 -9.60 -27.10
N LYS A 746 12.66 -8.48 -26.57
CA LYS A 746 11.87 -7.41 -25.93
C LYS A 746 12.20 -6.07 -26.59
N LEU A 747 11.18 -5.37 -27.05
CA LEU A 747 11.28 -4.09 -27.75
C LEU A 747 10.56 -3.00 -26.95
N GLY A 748 11.24 -1.90 -26.65
CA GLY A 748 10.67 -0.72 -26.01
C GLY A 748 10.34 0.38 -27.01
N GLN A 749 9.34 1.20 -26.69
CA GLN A 749 8.90 2.39 -27.44
C GLN A 749 8.80 2.17 -28.97
N VAL A 750 7.96 1.23 -29.41
CA VAL A 750 7.67 1.05 -30.85
C VAL A 750 6.91 2.25 -31.38
N THR A 751 7.50 2.97 -32.34
CA THR A 751 6.88 4.15 -32.99
C THR A 751 6.42 3.88 -34.42
N GLU A 752 7.00 2.90 -35.12
CA GLU A 752 6.69 2.63 -36.53
C GLU A 752 6.52 1.14 -36.83
N LYS A 753 5.54 0.81 -37.70
CA LYS A 753 5.25 -0.56 -38.18
C LYS A 753 6.48 -1.29 -38.71
N GLN A 754 7.40 -0.56 -39.32
CA GLN A 754 8.56 -1.13 -39.99
C GLN A 754 9.60 -1.69 -38.98
N GLN A 755 9.58 -1.26 -37.70
CA GLN A 755 10.50 -1.73 -36.66
C GLN A 755 10.21 -3.17 -36.29
N ILE A 756 8.97 -3.46 -35.95
CA ILE A 756 8.54 -4.82 -35.63
C ILE A 756 8.80 -5.73 -36.83
N GLN A 757 8.53 -5.23 -38.04
CA GLN A 757 8.78 -6.01 -39.24
C GLN A 757 10.26 -6.37 -39.42
N PHE A 758 11.15 -5.43 -39.14
CA PHE A 758 12.59 -5.64 -39.17
C PHE A 758 13.01 -6.72 -38.16
N PHE A 759 12.55 -6.66 -36.91
CA PHE A 759 12.93 -7.63 -35.88
C PHE A 759 12.36 -9.03 -36.10
N ILE A 760 11.14 -9.14 -36.61
CA ILE A 760 10.54 -10.43 -37.04
C ILE A 760 11.38 -11.07 -38.15
N ASN A 761 11.87 -10.28 -39.10
CA ASN A 761 12.71 -10.78 -40.19
C ASN A 761 14.16 -11.07 -39.72
N LEU A 762 14.64 -10.31 -38.73
CA LEU A 762 15.96 -10.49 -38.17
C LEU A 762 16.03 -11.82 -37.43
N CYS A 763 15.08 -12.10 -36.54
CA CYS A 763 15.11 -13.26 -35.64
C CYS A 763 14.00 -14.28 -36.01
N PRO A 764 14.25 -15.20 -36.96
CA PRO A 764 13.21 -16.12 -37.47
C PRO A 764 12.80 -17.22 -36.48
N HIS A 765 13.60 -17.47 -35.44
CA HIS A 765 13.35 -18.50 -34.42
C HIS A 765 12.86 -17.92 -33.08
N ILE A 766 12.30 -16.72 -33.08
CA ILE A 766 11.68 -16.14 -31.88
C ILE A 766 10.59 -17.08 -31.34
N GLU A 767 10.65 -17.34 -30.05
CA GLU A 767 9.63 -18.04 -29.25
C GLU A 767 8.84 -17.06 -28.37
N TYR A 768 9.51 -16.02 -27.86
CA TYR A 768 8.95 -14.95 -27.03
C TYR A 768 9.17 -13.57 -27.64
N LEU A 769 8.10 -12.78 -27.79
CA LEU A 769 8.16 -11.37 -28.17
C LEU A 769 7.47 -10.48 -27.12
N GLY A 770 8.21 -9.54 -26.55
CA GLY A 770 7.68 -8.50 -25.69
C GLY A 770 7.73 -7.15 -26.38
N VAL A 771 6.66 -6.36 -26.30
CA VAL A 771 6.57 -5.02 -26.90
C VAL A 771 6.03 -4.03 -25.89
N ASP A 772 6.75 -2.94 -25.64
CA ASP A 772 6.27 -1.78 -24.89
C ASP A 772 5.46 -0.87 -25.82
N CYS A 773 4.21 -0.63 -25.45
CA CYS A 773 3.25 0.11 -26.24
C CYS A 773 3.17 1.56 -25.75
N MET A 774 3.27 2.51 -26.68
CA MET A 774 3.14 3.94 -26.38
C MET A 774 1.67 4.37 -26.24
N SER A 775 0.75 3.65 -26.89
CA SER A 775 -0.70 3.88 -26.81
C SER A 775 -1.49 2.58 -26.93
N ASP A 776 -2.73 2.58 -26.43
CA ASP A 776 -3.62 1.41 -26.51
C ASP A 776 -4.04 1.08 -27.94
N THR A 777 -4.07 2.09 -28.80
CA THR A 777 -4.38 1.94 -30.21
C THR A 777 -3.33 1.11 -30.96
N ASP A 778 -2.13 0.99 -30.41
CA ASP A 778 -1.05 0.21 -31.03
C ASP A 778 -1.29 -1.29 -30.89
N VAL A 779 -1.85 -1.77 -29.78
CA VAL A 779 -1.94 -3.22 -29.48
C VAL A 779 -2.67 -4.03 -30.56
N PRO A 780 -3.90 -3.68 -30.99
CA PRO A 780 -4.60 -4.41 -32.06
C PRO A 780 -3.87 -4.33 -33.41
N PHE A 781 -3.20 -3.21 -33.69
CA PHE A 781 -2.46 -3.00 -34.92
C PHE A 781 -1.20 -3.87 -34.99
N LEU A 782 -0.42 -3.89 -33.91
CA LEU A 782 0.79 -4.72 -33.79
C LEU A 782 0.43 -6.20 -33.83
N MET A 783 -0.67 -6.60 -33.17
CA MET A 783 -1.17 -7.97 -33.25
C MET A 783 -1.47 -8.38 -34.69
N LYS A 784 -2.17 -7.56 -35.48
CA LYS A 784 -2.43 -7.85 -36.91
C LYS A 784 -1.14 -7.99 -37.72
N ILE A 785 -0.11 -7.17 -37.45
CA ILE A 785 1.17 -7.27 -38.17
C ILE A 785 1.85 -8.62 -37.88
N ILE A 786 1.88 -9.02 -36.61
CA ILE A 786 2.50 -10.28 -36.17
C ILE A 786 1.76 -11.47 -36.76
N MET A 787 0.42 -11.47 -36.73
CA MET A 787 -0.41 -12.53 -37.29
C MET A 787 -0.22 -12.69 -38.80
N ASN A 788 -0.27 -11.59 -39.57
CA ASN A 788 -0.04 -11.62 -41.03
C ASN A 788 1.34 -12.17 -41.44
N ARG A 789 2.32 -12.18 -40.53
CA ARG A 789 3.71 -12.60 -40.78
C ARG A 789 4.05 -13.92 -40.09
N ARG A 790 3.07 -14.63 -39.52
CA ARG A 790 3.30 -15.84 -38.72
C ARG A 790 4.15 -16.91 -39.42
N THR A 791 4.01 -17.06 -40.73
CA THR A 791 4.83 -17.98 -41.54
C THR A 791 6.33 -17.70 -41.47
N HIS A 792 6.75 -16.48 -41.11
CA HIS A 792 8.14 -16.07 -40.98
C HIS A 792 8.70 -16.29 -39.56
N ILE A 793 7.83 -16.55 -38.58
CA ILE A 793 8.15 -16.78 -37.16
C ILE A 793 7.37 -18.01 -36.65
N PRO A 794 7.63 -19.20 -37.23
CA PRO A 794 6.86 -20.41 -36.93
C PRO A 794 6.98 -20.86 -35.48
N ASN A 795 7.99 -20.39 -34.75
CA ASN A 795 8.25 -20.77 -33.36
C ASN A 795 7.64 -19.81 -32.34
N LEU A 796 7.05 -18.68 -32.75
CA LEU A 796 6.50 -17.71 -31.81
C LEU A 796 5.28 -18.34 -31.12
N CYS A 797 5.35 -18.49 -29.80
CA CYS A 797 4.30 -19.06 -28.97
C CYS A 797 3.86 -18.14 -27.82
N TYR A 798 4.62 -17.07 -27.55
CA TYR A 798 4.33 -16.14 -26.47
C TYR A 798 4.55 -14.68 -26.89
N LEU A 799 3.50 -13.88 -26.74
CA LEU A 799 3.47 -12.45 -27.04
C LEU A 799 3.08 -11.66 -25.79
N CYS A 800 3.80 -10.59 -25.47
CA CYS A 800 3.51 -9.76 -24.30
C CYS A 800 3.52 -8.27 -24.68
N PHE A 801 2.40 -7.60 -24.51
CA PHE A 801 2.28 -6.14 -24.63
C PHE A 801 2.41 -5.51 -23.24
N ILE A 802 3.28 -4.52 -23.10
CA ILE A 802 3.60 -3.81 -21.86
C ILE A 802 3.06 -2.37 -21.99
N ASN A 803 2.48 -1.85 -20.91
CA ASN A 803 1.83 -0.54 -20.82
C ASN A 803 0.49 -0.29 -21.56
N PRO A 804 -0.30 -1.28 -22.03
CA PRO A 804 -1.65 -0.98 -22.52
C PRO A 804 -2.71 -0.90 -21.40
N ILE A 805 -3.80 -0.18 -21.65
CA ILE A 805 -5.09 -0.29 -20.96
C ILE A 805 -5.64 -1.69 -21.22
N ALA A 806 -5.56 -2.52 -20.18
CA ALA A 806 -5.94 -3.92 -20.21
C ALA A 806 -7.44 -4.12 -19.88
N ASP A 807 -8.32 -3.50 -20.66
CA ASP A 807 -9.77 -3.61 -20.49
C ASP A 807 -10.38 -4.83 -21.22
N ASP A 808 -11.66 -5.10 -20.93
CA ASP A 808 -12.39 -6.22 -21.55
C ASP A 808 -12.58 -6.07 -23.05
N ASN A 809 -12.60 -4.84 -23.54
CA ASN A 809 -12.76 -4.55 -24.95
C ASN A 809 -11.50 -4.90 -25.75
N MET A 810 -10.32 -4.60 -25.20
CA MET A 810 -9.02 -4.92 -25.78
C MET A 810 -8.84 -6.43 -25.94
N VAL A 811 -9.19 -7.23 -24.93
CA VAL A 811 -9.09 -8.70 -25.04
C VAL A 811 -10.08 -9.28 -26.03
N ARG A 812 -11.32 -8.78 -26.09
CA ARG A 812 -12.28 -9.19 -27.13
C ARG A 812 -11.78 -8.83 -28.52
N THR A 813 -11.11 -7.69 -28.66
CA THR A 813 -10.54 -7.24 -29.94
C THR A 813 -9.37 -8.12 -30.36
N LEU A 814 -8.46 -8.47 -29.43
CA LEU A 814 -7.35 -9.39 -29.69
C LEU A 814 -7.84 -10.80 -30.02
N ALA A 815 -8.82 -11.32 -29.28
CA ALA A 815 -9.45 -12.62 -29.57
C ALA A 815 -10.01 -12.66 -31.00
N LYS A 816 -10.76 -11.63 -31.41
CA LYS A 816 -11.28 -11.53 -32.80
C LYS A 816 -10.18 -11.50 -33.86
N ILE A 817 -9.04 -10.87 -33.58
CA ILE A 817 -7.91 -10.85 -34.52
C ILE A 817 -7.29 -12.25 -34.63
N ILE A 818 -7.12 -12.96 -33.51
CA ILE A 818 -6.58 -14.31 -33.49
C ILE A 818 -7.55 -15.29 -34.16
N ASP A 819 -8.85 -15.22 -33.84
CA ASP A 819 -9.89 -16.07 -34.42
C ASP A 819 -10.07 -15.86 -35.94
N SER A 820 -9.65 -14.69 -36.46
CA SER A 820 -9.64 -14.43 -37.91
C SER A 820 -8.52 -15.17 -38.65
N GLU A 821 -7.52 -15.69 -37.92
CA GLU A 821 -6.48 -16.56 -38.44
C GLU A 821 -6.89 -18.01 -38.21
N ILE A 822 -7.17 -18.75 -39.29
CA ILE A 822 -7.72 -20.13 -39.29
C ILE A 822 -6.79 -21.18 -38.63
N VAL A 823 -5.64 -20.77 -38.09
CA VAL A 823 -4.51 -21.65 -37.72
C VAL A 823 -4.18 -21.59 -36.22
N ILE A 824 -4.98 -20.93 -35.36
CA ILE A 824 -4.73 -20.85 -33.90
C ILE A 824 -5.95 -21.36 -33.15
N ASP A 825 -6.00 -22.67 -32.88
CA ASP A 825 -7.14 -23.29 -32.19
C ASP A 825 -7.03 -23.23 -30.65
N ASN A 826 -5.81 -23.13 -30.11
CA ASN A 826 -5.53 -23.19 -28.68
C ASN A 826 -4.68 -22.01 -28.21
N TYR A 827 -5.33 -20.89 -27.89
CA TYR A 827 -4.68 -19.71 -27.32
C TYR A 827 -5.30 -19.28 -25.98
N THR A 828 -4.52 -18.56 -25.19
CA THR A 828 -4.93 -17.95 -23.93
C THR A 828 -4.48 -16.49 -23.91
N ILE A 829 -5.38 -15.60 -23.48
CA ILE A 829 -5.08 -14.19 -23.26
C ILE A 829 -5.15 -13.92 -21.76
N GLN A 830 -4.04 -13.50 -21.15
CA GLN A 830 -3.96 -13.21 -19.73
C GLN A 830 -3.62 -11.73 -19.49
N ARG A 831 -4.24 -11.14 -18.48
CA ARG A 831 -3.99 -9.77 -18.04
C ARG A 831 -3.32 -9.75 -16.68
N SER A 832 -2.33 -8.88 -16.52
CA SER A 832 -1.67 -8.65 -15.24
C SER A 832 -1.19 -7.21 -15.16
N GLY A 833 -1.91 -6.37 -14.41
CA GLY A 833 -1.61 -4.94 -14.31
C GLY A 833 -1.59 -4.26 -15.69
N LYS A 834 -0.50 -3.54 -15.97
CA LYS A 834 -0.22 -2.90 -17.28
C LYS A 834 0.37 -3.88 -18.31
N LYS A 835 -0.02 -5.15 -18.29
CA LYS A 835 0.47 -6.15 -19.26
C LYS A 835 -0.68 -6.99 -19.81
N ILE A 836 -0.66 -7.21 -21.12
CA ILE A 836 -1.51 -8.20 -21.81
C ILE A 836 -0.58 -9.23 -22.44
N SER A 837 -0.76 -10.50 -22.08
CA SER A 837 -0.02 -11.61 -22.66
C SER A 837 -0.93 -12.52 -23.45
N VAL A 838 -0.43 -12.97 -24.60
CA VAL A 838 -1.10 -13.92 -25.48
C VAL A 838 -0.17 -15.10 -25.67
N HIS A 839 -0.66 -16.28 -25.34
CA HIS A 839 0.07 -17.52 -25.48
C HIS A 839 -0.74 -18.51 -26.30
N TRP A 840 -0.11 -19.18 -27.25
CA TRP A 840 -0.72 -20.27 -28.01
C TRP A 840 0.25 -21.44 -28.15
N THR A 841 -0.30 -22.64 -28.29
CA THR A 841 0.50 -23.85 -28.55
C THR A 841 0.91 -23.90 -30.01
N LEU A 842 2.17 -24.26 -30.27
CA LEU A 842 2.72 -24.48 -31.62
C LEU A 842 2.20 -25.77 -32.24
#